data_AF-A0A7T5R3U1-F1
#
_entry.id   AF-A0A7T5R3U1-F1
#
_cell.length_a   1.000
_cell.length_b   1.000
_cell.length_c   1.000
_cell.angle_alpha   90.00
_cell.angle_beta   90.00
_cell.angle_gamma   90.00
#
_symmetry.space_group_name_H-M   'P 1'
#
loop_
_entity.id
_entity.type
_entity.pdbx_description
1 polymer ?
#
loop_
_entity_poly.entity_id
_entity_poly.type
_entity_poly.pdbx_seq_one_letter_code
_entity_poly.pdbx_strand_id
1 'polypeptide(L)'
;MSGDQLTQVEKETLKHRLDWTERVLDGMLKGEKPAINTAAVDEKWLYDQLTRMYAGHYLSSPANSYVTLPGEGEKEIAAKGDTRFHPLPSRFILSESRKARQELESANIHNYHILGTDDQPAVDADHYVCTSAAIGALHQAVALMQQNLALPEGQKKLLVLQNRNGFWDEIVNGLGLKQDIVRQALGMAVTADTESTKNAILFSGKDIQKKLAPSTKSQMFPNGMEMQFGSTQPKKADETGQIILHENMKAGLRDAVVPLHWFLSADEISKTYEGNGFEKIESMMTRIYDQIGYDEVCKRLCDRGYDPERTVFVANDTGWALNVDFSQEPEFAAAKAEIVPGKQWPDVELGPIVDAMGGITRFMGALQKCYERKGLSEPLHYRDTQLYMLFKLVPERKDVHVHSYFGTSTGFVTFDPRPNMKGSLYTEHFCVPDGQPEGAKGKTQAELGGRYLLTDSPQARTVRAISHDFNLPKSLKPLFDHHAKDRNHRHKLRLLTQDNWLEGIKSGSGGAGFARVAGEEGWKLSGKKYDAFEEYAEAADAIYLGAHSSAILDDYETHNARLSLLFCKAGTHKQILHDVMYGKTLMIANPDLRFFSENGATHQNWSDPAMGERFLDYLRSLDPAEHPWGRQLLLYRYFHENSLIKQQPKYIWTQVEGQPLSVVLREACDKHASHAVTRYTKEEYGDDRHDLFAVTVLGSASTRSPLYTDSAYYLGYECAREGIHGRSGGGRYGIMGAFSRGMTDYQDAHPQQADRSHLSAIQMPRTVQFEGLALDIGAMDKQKNRYVAIEPGMDPRMISLFRSDVMIADAGGLGTLEEIFYFISLKQAGHPVVKDKPLIIINHAHLGSEAIHLYDPLLATLSAKDRQDVHVVTTPQEAMDLALTFRKQGYKPRNPAAAPGGAGEGLRLAL
;
A
#
# COMPACT_ATOMS: atom_id res chain seq x y z
N MET A 1 -0.03 5.15 59.16
CA MET A 1 1.32 4.79 58.68
C MET A 1 2.18 6.03 58.80
N SER A 2 3.11 6.07 59.76
CA SER A 2 4.17 7.08 59.77
C SER A 2 5.05 6.81 58.57
N GLY A 3 4.76 7.45 57.44
CA GLY A 3 5.52 7.27 56.20
C GLY A 3 6.95 7.73 56.47
N ASP A 4 7.91 6.82 56.33
CA ASP A 4 9.32 7.17 56.34
C ASP A 4 9.53 8.27 55.28
N GLN A 5 10.01 9.44 55.71
CA GLN A 5 10.44 10.51 54.81
C GLN A 5 11.94 10.36 54.59
N LEU A 6 12.41 10.70 53.38
CA LEU A 6 13.86 10.76 53.12
C LEU A 6 14.53 11.64 54.18
N THR A 7 15.64 11.17 54.72
CA THR A 7 16.50 12.00 55.55
C THR A 7 17.02 13.17 54.72
N GLN A 8 17.41 14.26 55.39
CA GLN A 8 17.96 15.43 54.72
C GLN A 8 19.19 15.07 53.85
N VAL A 9 20.03 14.15 54.34
CA VAL A 9 21.22 13.66 53.62
C VAL A 9 20.84 12.87 52.36
N GLU A 10 19.82 12.00 52.43
CA GLU A 10 19.33 11.27 51.25
C GLU A 10 18.70 12.22 50.22
N LYS A 11 17.97 13.24 50.69
CA LYS A 11 17.38 14.27 49.83
C LYS A 11 18.45 15.08 49.10
N GLU A 12 19.51 15.50 49.80
CA GLU A 12 20.65 16.22 49.23
C GLU A 12 21.44 15.36 48.25
N THR A 13 21.63 14.07 48.56
CA THR A 13 22.29 13.10 47.67
C THR A 13 21.50 12.89 46.39
N LEU A 14 20.18 12.71 46.49
CA LEU A 14 19.30 12.56 45.34
C LEU A 14 19.29 13.84 44.49
N LYS A 15 19.21 15.01 45.12
CA LYS A 15 19.29 16.31 44.42
C LYS A 15 20.60 16.44 43.64
N HIS A 16 21.74 16.13 44.27
CA HIS A 16 23.04 16.20 43.62
C HIS A 16 23.12 15.30 42.38
N ARG A 17 22.58 14.08 42.47
CA ARG A 17 22.53 13.15 41.31
C ARG A 17 21.66 13.70 40.19
N LEU A 18 20.47 14.20 40.51
CA LEU A 18 19.58 14.80 39.51
C LEU A 18 20.21 16.02 38.83
N ASP A 19 20.83 16.93 39.59
CA ASP A 19 21.51 18.13 39.06
C ASP A 19 22.71 17.76 38.17
N TRP A 20 23.45 16.72 38.53
CA TRP A 20 24.53 16.21 37.68
C TRP A 20 23.96 15.64 36.37
N THR A 21 22.93 14.78 36.46
CA THR A 21 22.31 14.16 35.29
C THR A 21 21.70 15.20 34.35
N GLU A 22 20.97 16.18 34.87
CA GLU A 22 20.37 17.26 34.08
C GLU A 22 21.45 18.02 33.28
N ARG A 23 22.52 18.49 33.95
CA ARG A 23 23.61 19.20 33.27
C ARG A 23 24.29 18.37 32.18
N VAL A 24 24.50 17.08 32.43
CA VAL A 24 25.10 16.19 31.44
C VAL A 24 24.17 16.04 30.24
N LEU A 25 22.87 15.80 30.46
CA LEU A 25 21.89 15.67 29.37
C LEU A 25 21.70 16.98 28.60
N ASP A 26 21.70 18.13 29.27
CA ASP A 26 21.61 19.46 28.67
C ASP A 26 22.84 19.76 27.79
N GLY A 27 24.05 19.44 28.26
CA GLY A 27 25.27 19.53 27.45
C GLY A 27 25.18 18.69 26.17
N MET A 28 24.69 17.45 26.27
CA MET A 28 24.47 16.58 25.09
C MET A 28 23.48 17.19 24.09
N LEU A 29 22.37 17.74 24.60
CA LEU A 29 21.35 18.42 23.78
C LEU A 29 21.86 19.70 23.11
N LYS A 30 22.95 20.29 23.64
CA LYS A 30 23.68 21.42 23.06
C LYS A 30 24.85 20.98 22.17
N GLY A 31 25.03 19.68 21.94
CA GLY A 31 26.10 19.14 21.09
C GLY A 31 27.45 19.03 21.77
N GLU A 32 27.53 19.44 23.04
CA GLU A 32 28.71 19.27 23.86
C GLU A 32 28.96 17.78 24.13
N LYS A 33 30.20 17.43 24.46
CA LYS A 33 30.61 16.08 24.84
C LYS A 33 30.97 16.09 26.33
N PRO A 34 29.98 16.12 27.25
CA PRO A 34 30.27 16.13 28.68
C PRO A 34 31.09 14.90 29.06
N ALA A 35 32.05 15.08 29.97
CA ALA A 35 32.89 13.99 30.43
C ALA A 35 32.08 13.02 31.30
N ILE A 36 32.21 11.72 31.03
CA ILE A 36 31.68 10.64 31.89
C ILE A 36 32.80 9.66 32.20
N ASN A 37 33.04 9.43 33.49
CA ASN A 37 33.97 8.41 33.95
C ASN A 37 33.27 7.05 34.06
N THR A 38 33.45 6.19 33.07
CA THR A 38 32.85 4.84 33.04
C THR A 38 33.43 3.88 34.09
N ALA A 39 34.49 4.26 34.81
CA ALA A 39 35.00 3.52 35.96
C ALA A 39 34.32 3.92 37.29
N ALA A 40 33.67 5.08 37.35
CA ALA A 40 32.92 5.53 38.53
C ALA A 40 31.48 5.02 38.45
N VAL A 41 31.05 4.18 39.40
CA VAL A 41 29.68 3.60 39.43
C VAL A 41 28.61 4.68 39.37
N ASP A 42 28.88 5.81 40.03
CA ASP A 42 28.04 6.99 40.21
C ASP A 42 27.75 7.73 38.90
N GLU A 43 28.57 7.53 37.87
CA GLU A 43 28.44 8.14 36.55
C GLU A 43 28.18 7.09 35.46
N LYS A 44 28.73 5.88 35.62
CA LYS A 44 28.66 4.78 34.65
C LYS A 44 27.24 4.40 34.28
N TRP A 45 26.29 4.45 35.22
CA TRP A 45 24.90 4.08 34.95
C TRP A 45 24.27 4.93 33.83
N LEU A 46 24.67 6.20 33.69
CA LEU A 46 24.15 7.05 32.61
C LEU A 46 24.74 6.62 31.26
N TYR A 47 26.03 6.27 31.22
CA TYR A 47 26.65 5.70 30.03
C TYR A 47 26.04 4.34 29.64
N ASP A 48 25.73 3.50 30.63
CA ASP A 48 25.06 2.22 30.41
C ASP A 48 23.62 2.42 29.90
N GLN A 49 22.91 3.42 30.43
CA GLN A 49 21.59 3.81 29.90
C GLN A 49 21.70 4.29 28.45
N LEU A 50 22.66 5.15 28.11
CA LEU A 50 22.88 5.58 26.72
C LEU A 50 23.21 4.40 25.81
N THR A 51 24.00 3.44 26.29
CA THR A 51 24.33 2.22 25.55
C THR A 51 23.07 1.39 25.29
N ARG A 52 22.20 1.26 26.28
CA ARG A 52 20.90 0.58 26.15
C ARG A 52 19.95 1.35 25.23
N MET A 53 19.92 2.68 25.30
CA MET A 53 19.15 3.52 24.38
C MET A 53 19.63 3.34 22.95
N TYR A 54 20.93 3.30 22.69
CA TYR A 54 21.48 3.00 21.36
C TYR A 54 21.09 1.59 20.89
N ALA A 55 21.24 0.56 21.73
CA ALA A 55 20.84 -0.82 21.41
C ALA A 55 19.33 -0.96 21.14
N GLY A 56 18.51 -0.16 21.82
CA GLY A 56 17.07 -0.06 21.58
C GLY A 56 16.68 0.85 20.42
N HIS A 57 17.66 1.41 19.68
CA HIS A 57 17.45 2.38 18.61
C HIS A 57 16.69 3.63 19.07
N TYR A 58 17.00 4.15 20.25
CA TYR A 58 16.56 5.45 20.80
C TYR A 58 17.62 6.55 20.68
N LEU A 59 18.86 6.17 20.36
CA LEU A 59 19.93 7.06 19.91
C LEU A 59 20.33 6.67 18.48
N SER A 60 20.68 7.64 17.65
CA SER A 60 21.17 7.40 16.30
C SER A 60 22.65 6.96 16.26
N SER A 61 23.38 7.15 17.36
CA SER A 61 24.82 6.89 17.46
C SER A 61 25.16 6.18 18.76
N PRO A 62 26.31 5.47 18.85
CA PRO A 62 26.75 4.84 20.08
C PRO A 62 26.94 5.83 21.23
N ALA A 63 26.86 5.35 22.47
CA ALA A 63 26.93 6.19 23.67
C ALA A 63 28.18 7.08 23.74
N ASN A 64 29.33 6.58 23.28
CA ASN A 64 30.58 7.34 23.26
C ASN A 64 30.55 8.55 22.32
N SER A 65 29.64 8.63 21.35
CA SER A 65 29.48 9.81 20.49
C SER A 65 28.86 11.01 21.22
N TYR A 66 28.23 10.80 22.38
CA TYR A 66 27.55 11.83 23.18
C TYR A 66 28.38 12.33 24.36
N VAL A 67 29.51 11.71 24.67
CA VAL A 67 30.30 11.99 25.87
C VAL A 67 31.78 12.00 25.57
N THR A 68 32.57 12.63 26.44
CA THR A 68 34.02 12.44 26.47
C THR A 68 34.36 11.33 27.47
N LEU A 69 35.09 10.33 27.00
CA LEU A 69 35.59 9.21 27.81
C LEU A 69 37.00 9.51 28.34
N PRO A 70 37.41 8.89 29.46
CA PRO A 70 38.75 9.07 30.00
C PRO A 70 39.82 8.70 28.97
N GLY A 71 40.75 9.64 28.71
CA GLY A 71 41.89 9.44 27.81
C GLY A 71 41.71 9.99 26.39
N GLU A 72 40.52 10.47 26.02
CA GLU A 72 40.29 11.08 24.71
C GLU A 72 40.82 12.52 24.63
N GLY A 73 41.54 12.83 23.54
CA GLY A 73 42.03 14.17 23.22
C GLY A 73 41.08 14.95 22.30
N GLU A 74 41.37 16.24 22.07
CA GLU A 74 40.53 17.15 21.27
C GLU A 74 40.21 16.63 19.86
N LYS A 75 41.14 15.91 19.22
CA LYS A 75 40.92 15.32 17.89
C LYS A 75 39.89 14.20 17.90
N GLU A 76 39.90 13.35 18.93
CA GLU A 76 38.94 12.25 19.08
C GLU A 76 37.57 12.81 19.44
N ILE A 77 37.52 13.84 20.29
CA ILE A 77 36.28 14.57 20.61
C ILE A 77 35.71 15.23 19.35
N ALA A 78 36.53 15.91 18.55
CA ALA A 78 36.10 16.52 17.29
C ALA A 78 35.60 15.48 16.27
N ALA A 79 36.22 14.31 16.21
CA ALA A 79 35.82 13.23 15.30
C ALA A 79 34.43 12.64 15.62
N LYS A 80 33.93 12.80 16.85
CA LYS A 80 32.58 12.37 17.26
C LYS A 80 31.46 13.21 16.66
N GLY A 81 31.78 14.35 16.06
CA GLY A 81 30.80 15.19 15.37
C GLY A 81 29.78 15.86 16.29
N ASP A 82 28.83 16.57 15.69
CA ASP A 82 27.77 17.29 16.40
C ASP A 82 26.53 16.42 16.61
N THR A 83 26.17 16.16 17.87
CA THR A 83 25.02 15.31 18.25
C THR A 83 23.70 16.06 18.37
N ARG A 84 23.68 17.41 18.25
CA ARG A 84 22.43 18.21 18.34
C ARG A 84 21.42 17.80 17.29
N PHE A 85 21.94 17.45 16.12
CA PHE A 85 21.16 17.22 14.93
C PHE A 85 20.76 15.76 14.76
N HIS A 86 21.11 14.91 15.72
CA HIS A 86 20.76 13.52 15.64
C HIS A 86 19.23 13.33 15.64
N PRO A 87 18.65 12.74 14.58
CA PRO A 87 17.24 12.51 14.45
C PRO A 87 16.80 11.64 15.62
N LEU A 88 15.70 12.04 16.23
CA LEU A 88 15.00 11.13 17.12
C LEU A 88 14.51 9.95 16.27
N PRO A 89 14.82 8.69 16.61
CA PRO A 89 14.28 7.53 15.92
C PRO A 89 12.77 7.47 16.14
N SER A 90 12.06 8.16 15.26
CA SER A 90 10.64 8.49 15.37
C SER A 90 9.79 7.23 15.39
N ARG A 91 10.19 6.18 14.67
CA ARG A 91 9.35 5.00 14.49
C ARG A 91 9.07 4.21 15.78
N PHE A 92 10.06 4.06 16.66
CA PHE A 92 9.89 3.35 17.93
C PHE A 92 9.29 4.23 19.01
N ILE A 93 9.83 5.45 19.16
CA ILE A 93 9.37 6.46 20.14
C ILE A 93 7.88 6.77 19.92
N LEU A 94 7.45 6.97 18.67
CA LEU A 94 6.05 7.26 18.36
C LEU A 94 5.15 6.04 18.53
N SER A 95 5.63 4.81 18.31
CA SER A 95 4.76 3.62 18.42
C SER A 95 4.33 3.34 19.86
N GLU A 96 5.26 3.39 20.82
CA GLU A 96 4.95 3.17 22.24
C GLU A 96 4.14 4.34 22.82
N SER A 97 4.53 5.57 22.48
CA SER A 97 3.83 6.78 22.90
C SER A 97 2.40 6.85 22.33
N ARG A 98 2.20 6.49 21.05
CA ARG A 98 0.86 6.39 20.44
C ARG A 98 0.01 5.31 21.11
N LYS A 99 0.60 4.16 21.43
CA LYS A 99 -0.11 3.09 22.15
C LYS A 99 -0.51 3.54 23.56
N ALA A 100 0.41 4.17 24.30
CA ALA A 100 0.12 4.75 25.60
C ALA A 100 -1.00 5.79 25.52
N ARG A 101 -0.92 6.71 24.55
CA ARG A 101 -1.98 7.69 24.26
C ARG A 101 -3.33 7.04 24.02
N GLN A 102 -3.40 6.08 23.09
CA GLN A 102 -4.63 5.39 22.74
C GLN A 102 -5.25 4.67 23.94
N GLU A 103 -4.44 4.01 24.78
CA GLU A 103 -4.92 3.34 25.98
C GLU A 103 -5.44 4.32 27.03
N LEU A 104 -4.72 5.42 27.29
CA LEU A 104 -5.14 6.46 28.22
C LEU A 104 -6.43 7.15 27.75
N GLU A 105 -6.53 7.49 26.47
CA GLU A 105 -7.73 8.07 25.86
C GLU A 105 -8.92 7.10 25.92
N SER A 106 -8.70 5.81 25.67
CA SER A 106 -9.76 4.79 25.78
C SER A 106 -10.26 4.61 27.21
N ALA A 107 -9.43 4.91 28.20
CA ALA A 107 -9.78 4.95 29.61
C ALA A 107 -10.38 6.29 30.06
N ASN A 108 -10.63 7.21 29.11
CA ASN A 108 -11.16 8.56 29.35
C ASN A 108 -10.25 9.43 30.25
N ILE A 109 -8.94 9.21 30.18
CA ILE A 109 -7.91 10.02 30.83
C ILE A 109 -7.41 11.02 29.79
N HIS A 110 -7.55 12.33 30.04
CA HIS A 110 -7.19 13.38 29.07
C HIS A 110 -6.15 14.37 29.61
N ASN A 111 -5.98 14.43 30.93
CA ASN A 111 -5.05 15.36 31.59
C ASN A 111 -3.69 14.70 31.81
N TYR A 112 -3.00 14.35 30.72
CA TYR A 112 -1.67 13.76 30.75
C TYR A 112 -0.78 14.33 29.65
N HIS A 113 0.53 14.14 29.78
CA HIS A 113 1.53 14.58 28.83
C HIS A 113 2.58 13.48 28.63
N ILE A 114 2.91 13.14 27.37
CA ILE A 114 3.90 12.09 27.07
C ILE A 114 5.23 12.75 26.70
N LEU A 115 6.24 12.58 27.56
CA LEU A 115 7.55 13.20 27.44
C LEU A 115 8.25 12.79 26.14
N GLY A 116 8.88 13.76 25.48
CA GLY A 116 9.58 13.60 24.21
C GLY A 116 8.70 13.42 22.96
N THR A 117 7.37 13.47 23.07
CA THR A 117 6.47 13.41 21.92
C THR A 117 5.54 14.60 21.77
N ASP A 118 5.21 15.26 22.87
CA ASP A 118 4.37 16.46 22.85
C ASP A 118 5.25 17.71 22.72
N ASP A 119 4.91 18.59 21.76
CA ASP A 119 5.74 19.70 21.28
C ASP A 119 6.06 20.78 22.34
N GLN A 120 5.36 20.79 23.47
CA GLN A 120 5.66 21.61 24.64
C GLN A 120 5.23 20.91 25.92
N PRO A 121 5.99 20.96 27.03
CA PRO A 121 5.48 20.55 28.34
C PRO A 121 4.21 21.35 28.61
N ALA A 122 3.06 20.68 28.55
CA ALA A 122 1.81 21.29 28.98
C ALA A 122 2.01 21.64 30.45
N VAL A 123 2.20 22.93 30.75
CA VAL A 123 2.44 23.45 32.10
C VAL A 123 1.30 23.05 33.05
N ASP A 124 0.15 22.69 32.48
CA ASP A 124 -1.08 22.34 33.19
C ASP A 124 -1.35 20.84 33.34
N ALA A 125 -0.49 19.93 32.82
CA ALA A 125 -0.73 18.49 32.96
C ALA A 125 -0.57 18.03 34.42
N ASP A 126 -1.44 17.11 34.87
CA ASP A 126 -1.31 16.49 36.21
C ASP A 126 -0.51 15.18 36.21
N HIS A 127 -0.43 14.55 35.04
CA HIS A 127 0.26 13.27 34.85
C HIS A 127 1.23 13.37 33.68
N TYR A 128 2.46 12.93 33.88
CA TYR A 128 3.51 12.89 32.88
C TYR A 128 3.92 11.44 32.68
N VAL A 129 4.03 10.98 31.44
CA VAL A 129 4.39 9.61 31.11
C VAL A 129 5.69 9.62 30.32
N CYS A 130 6.69 8.90 30.80
CA CYS A 130 7.94 8.64 30.10
C CYS A 130 7.99 7.16 29.70
N THR A 131 7.70 6.87 28.44
CA THR A 131 7.89 5.53 27.85
C THR A 131 9.37 5.30 27.55
N SER A 132 9.72 4.28 26.78
CA SER A 132 11.05 4.19 26.18
C SER A 132 11.24 5.38 25.23
N ALA A 133 12.30 6.19 25.44
CA ALA A 133 12.47 7.46 24.73
C ALA A 133 13.95 7.89 24.66
N ALA A 134 14.22 8.97 23.93
CA ALA A 134 15.57 9.52 23.70
C ALA A 134 16.03 10.49 24.82
N ILE A 135 17.24 11.08 24.65
CA ILE A 135 17.86 12.01 25.62
C ILE A 135 16.94 13.16 26.00
N GLY A 136 16.19 13.73 25.05
CA GLY A 136 15.26 14.83 25.31
C GLY A 136 14.15 14.47 26.31
N ALA A 137 13.54 13.29 26.18
CA ALA A 137 12.52 12.83 27.12
C ALA A 137 13.10 12.49 28.49
N LEU A 138 14.29 11.89 28.53
CA LEU A 138 15.02 11.63 29.77
C LEU A 138 15.37 12.94 30.49
N HIS A 139 15.84 13.95 29.76
CA HIS A 139 16.10 15.29 30.29
C HIS A 139 14.84 15.91 30.89
N GLN A 140 13.71 15.86 30.17
CA GLN A 140 12.42 16.34 30.68
C GLN A 140 11.97 15.58 31.94
N ALA A 141 12.17 14.26 31.98
CA ALA A 141 11.82 13.44 33.14
C ALA A 141 12.67 13.82 34.36
N VAL A 142 13.98 14.00 34.18
CA VAL A 142 14.91 14.42 35.25
C VAL A 142 14.57 15.83 35.75
N ALA A 143 14.29 16.77 34.85
CA ALA A 143 13.86 18.11 35.20
C ALA A 143 12.56 18.11 36.03
N LEU A 144 11.59 17.26 35.66
CA LEU A 144 10.35 17.10 36.42
C LEU A 144 10.60 16.45 37.79
N MET A 145 11.52 15.49 37.89
CA MET A 145 11.94 14.91 39.18
C MET A 145 12.56 15.98 40.10
N GLN A 146 13.43 16.86 39.57
CA GLN A 146 14.00 17.98 40.33
C GLN A 146 12.91 18.93 40.82
N GLN A 147 11.96 19.29 39.94
CA GLN A 147 10.84 20.14 40.29
C GLN A 147 9.99 19.50 41.41
N ASN A 148 9.60 18.23 41.26
CA ASN A 148 8.81 17.51 42.26
C ASN A 148 9.54 17.38 43.61
N LEU A 149 10.86 17.21 43.61
CA LEU A 149 11.66 17.16 44.84
C LEU A 149 11.63 18.47 45.64
N ALA A 150 11.46 19.60 44.93
CA ALA A 150 11.30 20.93 45.51
C ALA A 150 9.86 21.25 45.93
N LEU A 151 8.85 20.57 45.35
CA LEU A 151 7.44 20.82 45.62
C LEU A 151 6.93 20.10 46.90
N PRO A 152 5.98 20.71 47.64
CA PRO A 152 5.24 20.03 48.69
C PRO A 152 4.40 18.85 48.15
N GLU A 153 4.14 17.83 48.97
CA GLU A 153 3.48 16.57 48.57
C GLU A 153 2.18 16.76 47.77
N GLY A 154 1.32 17.72 48.16
CA GLY A 154 0.06 17.99 47.47
C GLY A 154 0.19 18.69 46.11
N GLN A 155 1.36 19.26 45.81
CA GLN A 155 1.62 20.02 44.57
C GLN A 155 2.42 19.22 43.55
N LYS A 156 2.97 18.07 43.94
CA LYS A 156 3.73 17.20 43.03
C LYS A 156 2.85 16.69 41.89
N LYS A 157 3.43 16.67 40.70
CA LYS A 157 2.83 16.10 39.49
C LYS A 157 3.20 14.62 39.42
N LEU A 158 2.28 13.76 38.97
CA LEU A 158 2.61 12.34 38.86
C LEU A 158 3.50 12.12 37.64
N LEU A 159 4.72 11.62 37.83
CA LEU A 159 5.55 11.11 36.74
C LEU A 159 5.46 9.58 36.70
N VAL A 160 5.07 9.00 35.56
CA VAL A 160 5.07 7.54 35.35
C VAL A 160 6.20 7.17 34.40
N LEU A 161 7.19 6.45 34.91
CA LEU A 161 8.28 5.88 34.13
C LEU A 161 7.91 4.45 33.72
N GLN A 162 7.52 4.25 32.46
CA GLN A 162 7.14 2.93 31.95
C GLN A 162 8.41 2.14 31.60
N ASN A 163 8.91 1.38 32.58
CA ASN A 163 10.10 0.55 32.51
C ASN A 163 9.84 -0.82 31.84
N ARG A 164 9.34 -0.79 30.60
CA ARG A 164 9.06 -2.01 29.83
C ARG A 164 10.35 -2.77 29.53
N ASN A 165 10.36 -4.08 29.80
CA ASN A 165 11.53 -4.95 29.59
C ASN A 165 12.82 -4.43 30.24
N GLY A 166 12.70 -3.66 31.33
CA GLY A 166 13.86 -3.09 32.02
C GLY A 166 14.57 -1.98 31.24
N PHE A 167 13.90 -1.33 30.27
CA PHE A 167 14.52 -0.27 29.45
C PHE A 167 15.19 0.85 30.26
N TRP A 168 14.61 1.21 31.40
CA TRP A 168 15.08 2.24 32.33
C TRP A 168 15.78 1.67 33.57
N ASP A 169 16.21 0.40 33.56
CA ASP A 169 16.82 -0.23 34.74
C ASP A 169 18.05 0.53 35.25
N GLU A 170 18.87 1.07 34.35
CA GLU A 170 20.07 1.82 34.74
C GLU A 170 19.72 3.15 35.40
N ILE A 171 18.67 3.84 34.92
CA ILE A 171 18.10 5.03 35.59
C ILE A 171 17.54 4.66 36.96
N VAL A 172 16.75 3.58 37.02
CA VAL A 172 16.09 3.10 38.23
C VAL A 172 17.11 2.72 39.31
N ASN A 173 18.24 2.13 38.91
CA ASN A 173 19.34 1.81 39.81
C ASN A 173 20.16 3.05 40.20
N GLY A 174 20.59 3.85 39.22
CA GLY A 174 21.47 5.01 39.41
C GLY A 174 20.85 6.11 40.29
N LEU A 175 19.54 6.34 40.15
CA LEU A 175 18.80 7.32 40.94
C LEU A 175 18.14 6.72 42.20
N GLY A 176 18.31 5.41 42.46
CA GLY A 176 17.76 4.76 43.66
C GLY A 176 16.23 4.60 43.65
N LEU A 177 15.61 4.58 42.47
CA LEU A 177 14.15 4.55 42.28
C LEU A 177 13.50 3.21 42.65
N LYS A 178 14.28 2.19 43.01
CA LYS A 178 13.76 0.92 43.56
C LYS A 178 13.13 1.11 44.94
N GLN A 179 13.52 2.16 45.66
CA GLN A 179 13.00 2.43 47.00
C GLN A 179 11.70 3.23 46.91
N ASP A 180 10.64 2.74 47.53
CA ASP A 180 9.32 3.41 47.53
C ASP A 180 9.38 4.84 48.06
N ILE A 181 10.20 5.05 49.09
CA ILE A 181 10.42 6.35 49.72
C ILE A 181 10.99 7.39 48.73
N VAL A 182 11.90 6.98 47.84
CA VAL A 182 12.46 7.83 46.79
C VAL A 182 11.38 8.13 45.74
N ARG A 183 10.61 7.13 45.33
CA ARG A 183 9.52 7.31 44.35
C ARG A 183 8.43 8.26 44.86
N GLN A 184 8.03 8.13 46.13
CA GLN A 184 7.10 9.03 46.79
C GLN A 184 7.68 10.46 46.90
N ALA A 185 8.96 10.59 47.28
CA ALA A 185 9.62 11.89 47.33
C ALA A 185 9.64 12.61 45.96
N LEU A 186 9.68 11.87 44.86
CA LEU A 186 9.66 12.41 43.49
C LEU A 186 8.25 12.48 42.86
N GLY A 187 7.20 12.06 43.56
CA GLY A 187 5.84 11.99 42.98
C GLY A 187 5.79 11.07 41.76
N MET A 188 6.44 9.91 41.83
CA MET A 188 6.70 9.07 40.66
C MET A 188 6.18 7.63 40.84
N ALA A 189 5.75 7.01 39.75
CA ALA A 189 5.50 5.58 39.63
C ALA A 189 6.43 4.97 38.58
N VAL A 190 6.84 3.71 38.79
CA VAL A 190 7.57 2.92 37.79
C VAL A 190 6.69 1.72 37.43
N THR A 191 6.36 1.57 36.15
CA THR A 191 5.39 0.58 35.65
C THR A 191 6.05 -0.32 34.62
N ALA A 192 5.59 -1.57 34.50
CA ALA A 192 6.18 -2.54 33.57
C ALA A 192 5.63 -2.43 32.14
N ASP A 193 4.43 -1.87 31.99
CA ASP A 193 3.69 -1.83 30.73
C ASP A 193 2.65 -0.71 30.71
N THR A 194 1.95 -0.57 29.58
CA THR A 194 0.96 0.47 29.35
C THR A 194 -0.29 0.28 30.22
N GLU A 195 -0.69 -0.95 30.50
CA GLU A 195 -1.84 -1.24 31.38
C GLU A 195 -1.55 -0.83 32.82
N SER A 196 -0.37 -1.16 33.33
CA SER A 196 0.12 -0.73 34.65
C SER A 196 0.27 0.79 34.72
N THR A 197 0.65 1.44 33.61
CA THR A 197 0.72 2.91 33.48
C THR A 197 -0.66 3.54 33.61
N LYS A 198 -1.65 3.04 32.87
CA LYS A 198 -3.06 3.42 32.97
C LYS A 198 -3.56 3.26 34.41
N ASN A 199 -3.30 2.11 35.03
CA ASN A 199 -3.74 1.83 36.40
C ASN A 199 -3.07 2.79 37.41
N ALA A 200 -1.77 3.05 37.29
CA ALA A 200 -1.06 4.00 38.16
C ALA A 200 -1.68 5.41 38.10
N ILE A 201 -2.09 5.86 36.90
CA ILE A 201 -2.77 7.15 36.72
C ILE A 201 -4.16 7.12 37.35
N LEU A 202 -4.97 6.08 37.09
CA LEU A 202 -6.32 5.94 37.66
C LEU A 202 -6.31 5.87 39.20
N PHE A 203 -5.36 5.15 39.79
CA PHE A 203 -5.24 5.01 41.24
C PHE A 203 -4.71 6.26 41.95
N SER A 204 -4.12 7.22 41.23
CA SER A 204 -3.58 8.45 41.84
C SER A 204 -4.66 9.43 42.35
N GLY A 205 -5.94 9.19 42.02
CA GLY A 205 -7.08 9.76 42.74
C GLY A 205 -7.30 11.28 42.64
N LYS A 206 -6.56 12.00 41.80
CA LYS A 206 -6.82 13.43 41.53
C LYS A 206 -7.94 13.55 40.50
N ASP A 207 -8.98 14.35 40.80
CA ASP A 207 -10.19 14.59 39.97
C ASP A 207 -9.92 14.49 38.46
N ILE A 208 -10.22 13.34 37.86
CA ILE A 208 -9.96 13.03 36.44
C ILE A 208 -10.98 13.76 35.53
N GLN A 209 -11.90 14.59 36.06
CA GLN A 209 -12.94 15.22 35.26
C GLN A 209 -12.67 16.68 34.86
N LYS A 210 -12.64 16.85 33.52
CA LYS A 210 -12.90 18.06 32.73
C LYS A 210 -12.04 19.28 33.05
N LYS A 211 -10.80 19.28 32.58
CA LYS A 211 -10.21 20.50 31.99
C LYS A 211 -9.47 20.19 30.69
N LEU A 212 -9.86 20.96 29.68
CA LEU A 212 -9.34 21.13 28.33
C LEU A 212 -9.28 19.87 27.46
N ALA A 213 -10.09 19.89 26.40
CA ALA A 213 -9.86 19.06 25.23
C ALA A 213 -8.39 19.28 24.78
N PRO A 214 -7.66 18.23 24.40
CA PRO A 214 -6.33 18.37 23.83
C PRO A 214 -6.40 19.43 22.74
N SER A 215 -5.50 20.43 22.78
CA SER A 215 -5.35 21.37 21.68
C SER A 215 -5.26 20.52 20.41
N THR A 216 -6.17 20.83 19.48
CA THR A 216 -6.30 20.21 18.18
C THR A 216 -4.93 19.89 17.61
N LYS A 217 -4.71 18.59 17.37
CA LYS A 217 -3.69 17.99 16.49
C LYS A 217 -2.77 19.06 15.88
N SER A 218 -1.51 19.11 16.29
CA SER A 218 -0.46 19.76 15.51
C SER A 218 -0.29 19.02 14.18
N GLN A 219 -1.27 19.16 13.28
CA GLN A 219 -1.00 19.10 11.86
C GLN A 219 -0.17 20.34 11.56
N MET A 220 1.15 20.25 11.76
CA MET A 220 2.08 21.34 11.46
C MET A 220 2.03 21.76 9.99
N PHE A 221 1.44 20.92 9.13
CA PHE A 221 1.41 21.14 7.70
C PHE A 221 -0.03 21.01 7.15
N PRO A 222 -0.66 22.12 6.73
CA PRO A 222 -1.95 22.09 6.07
C PRO A 222 -1.88 21.39 4.71
N ASN A 223 -3.02 20.89 4.25
CA ASN A 223 -3.18 20.37 2.90
C ASN A 223 -2.84 21.43 1.84
N GLY A 224 -2.03 21.05 0.83
CA GLY A 224 -1.63 21.94 -0.26
C GLY A 224 -0.27 22.62 -0.11
N MET A 225 0.62 22.06 0.71
CA MET A 225 2.04 22.44 0.78
C MET A 225 2.78 22.19 -0.55
N GLU A 226 3.82 22.99 -0.80
CA GLU A 226 4.71 22.93 -1.96
C GLU A 226 6.10 22.50 -1.45
N MET A 227 6.65 21.40 -1.97
CA MET A 227 7.98 20.93 -1.55
C MET A 227 9.07 21.41 -2.52
N GLN A 228 10.15 21.97 -1.98
CA GLN A 228 11.30 22.45 -2.71
C GLN A 228 12.52 21.58 -2.39
N PHE A 229 13.02 20.83 -3.38
CA PHE A 229 14.19 19.96 -3.21
C PHE A 229 15.49 20.72 -3.40
N GLY A 230 16.29 20.79 -2.34
CA GLY A 230 17.66 21.29 -2.38
C GLY A 230 18.65 20.19 -2.71
N SER A 231 18.69 19.72 -3.97
CA SER A 231 19.68 18.74 -4.42
C SER A 231 20.52 19.27 -5.57
N THR A 232 21.84 19.07 -5.50
CA THR A 232 22.77 19.38 -6.59
C THR A 232 22.75 18.31 -7.70
N GLN A 233 22.09 17.17 -7.48
CA GLN A 233 22.04 16.04 -8.40
C GLN A 233 20.65 15.94 -9.08
N PRO A 234 20.51 16.32 -10.36
CA PRO A 234 19.22 16.31 -11.07
C PRO A 234 18.54 14.93 -11.06
N LYS A 235 19.31 13.85 -11.20
CA LYS A 235 18.81 12.46 -11.12
C LYS A 235 18.02 12.20 -9.82
N LYS A 236 18.53 12.64 -8.66
CA LYS A 236 17.89 12.42 -7.35
C LYS A 236 16.56 13.17 -7.26
N ALA A 237 16.50 14.38 -7.80
CA ALA A 237 15.29 15.19 -7.84
C ALA A 237 14.23 14.54 -8.76
N ASP A 238 14.64 14.11 -9.96
CA ASP A 238 13.75 13.44 -10.91
C ASP A 238 13.19 12.13 -10.35
N GLU A 239 14.03 11.28 -9.75
CA GLU A 239 13.60 10.03 -9.13
C GLU A 239 12.62 10.26 -7.98
N THR A 240 12.92 11.24 -7.11
CA THR A 240 12.02 11.60 -6.01
C THR A 240 10.68 12.12 -6.55
N GLY A 241 10.70 12.97 -7.58
CA GLY A 241 9.50 13.45 -8.26
C GLY A 241 8.67 12.30 -8.84
N GLN A 242 9.30 11.34 -9.52
CA GLN A 242 8.61 10.16 -10.06
C GLN A 242 7.99 9.30 -8.95
N ILE A 243 8.67 9.13 -7.82
CA ILE A 243 8.11 8.39 -6.68
C ILE A 243 6.91 9.14 -6.10
N ILE A 244 7.03 10.45 -5.89
CA ILE A 244 5.93 11.29 -5.39
C ILE A 244 4.70 11.19 -6.30
N LEU A 245 4.91 11.24 -7.62
CA LEU A 245 3.87 11.08 -8.63
C LEU A 245 3.25 9.67 -8.58
N HIS A 246 4.08 8.64 -8.45
CA HIS A 246 3.64 7.25 -8.31
C HIS A 246 2.78 7.03 -7.05
N GLU A 247 3.16 7.64 -5.92
CA GLU A 247 2.42 7.56 -4.65
C GLU A 247 1.19 8.49 -4.59
N ASN A 248 0.90 9.22 -5.68
CA ASN A 248 -0.31 10.03 -5.86
C ASN A 248 -0.52 11.11 -4.77
N MET A 249 0.57 11.70 -4.26
CA MET A 249 0.51 12.79 -3.28
C MET A 249 -0.03 14.06 -3.94
N LYS A 250 -1.35 14.31 -3.87
CA LYS A 250 -1.97 15.58 -4.24
C LYS A 250 -1.73 16.68 -3.20
N ALA A 251 -0.49 16.89 -2.81
CA ALA A 251 -0.05 18.22 -2.40
C ALA A 251 0.12 19.04 -3.70
N GLY A 252 0.04 20.37 -3.63
CA GLY A 252 0.27 21.22 -4.79
C GLY A 252 1.74 21.23 -5.20
N LEU A 253 2.34 20.07 -5.47
CA LEU A 253 3.70 19.95 -5.97
C LEU A 253 3.69 20.42 -7.42
N ARG A 254 3.87 21.72 -7.62
CA ARG A 254 4.43 22.24 -8.86
C ARG A 254 5.88 21.80 -8.89
N ASP A 255 6.20 20.91 -9.83
CA ASP A 255 7.58 20.63 -10.21
C ASP A 255 8.34 21.94 -10.28
N ALA A 256 9.35 22.08 -9.43
CA ALA A 256 10.55 22.72 -9.90
C ALA A 256 11.76 22.12 -9.21
N VAL A 257 12.46 21.32 -10.00
CA VAL A 257 13.91 21.41 -10.06
C VAL A 257 14.26 22.86 -10.46
N VAL A 258 14.24 23.80 -9.50
CA VAL A 258 14.86 25.11 -9.72
C VAL A 258 16.37 24.90 -9.59
N PRO A 259 17.20 25.43 -10.50
CA PRO A 259 18.65 25.42 -10.35
C PRO A 259 19.01 26.32 -9.16
N LEU A 260 19.10 25.68 -8.01
CA LEU A 260 19.30 26.27 -6.71
C LEU A 260 20.79 26.58 -6.51
N HIS A 261 21.26 27.60 -7.24
CA HIS A 261 22.58 28.20 -7.02
C HIS A 261 22.75 28.82 -5.62
N TRP A 262 21.68 28.90 -4.83
CA TRP A 262 21.71 29.29 -3.42
C TRP A 262 22.23 28.17 -2.50
N PHE A 263 22.27 26.92 -2.97
CA PHE A 263 22.64 25.72 -2.19
C PHE A 263 24.09 25.27 -2.45
N LEU A 264 24.74 25.84 -3.48
CA LEU A 264 26.04 25.41 -4.03
C LEU A 264 27.27 25.66 -3.12
N SER A 265 27.09 25.91 -1.82
CA SER A 265 28.21 26.20 -0.91
C SER A 265 28.14 25.46 0.43
N ALA A 266 27.26 24.48 0.60
CA ALA A 266 27.40 23.58 1.74
C ALA A 266 28.58 22.65 1.46
N ASP A 267 29.50 22.56 2.43
CA ASP A 267 30.61 21.63 2.38
C ASP A 267 30.02 20.21 2.32
N GLU A 268 30.38 19.41 1.31
CA GLU A 268 29.86 18.03 1.19
C GLU A 268 30.43 17.14 2.32
N ILE A 269 31.42 17.62 3.08
CA ILE A 269 31.98 16.91 4.22
C ILE A 269 31.07 17.06 5.45
N SER A 270 30.38 15.98 5.80
CA SER A 270 29.56 15.91 7.02
C SER A 270 30.38 15.97 8.30
N LYS A 271 29.92 16.79 9.25
CA LYS A 271 30.37 16.86 10.65
C LYS A 271 29.45 16.07 11.60
N THR A 272 28.39 15.41 11.12
CA THR A 272 27.47 14.58 11.93
C THR A 272 27.55 13.10 11.53
N TYR A 273 26.93 12.20 12.29
CA TYR A 273 26.86 10.77 11.94
C TYR A 273 25.78 10.46 10.88
N GLU A 274 24.83 11.36 10.61
CA GLU A 274 23.77 11.14 9.62
C GLU A 274 23.98 11.84 8.28
N GLY A 275 25.16 12.42 8.07
CA GLY A 275 25.52 13.10 6.83
C GLY A 275 25.45 14.63 6.93
N ASN A 276 25.69 15.31 5.81
CA ASN A 276 25.87 16.76 5.72
C ASN A 276 24.53 17.52 5.57
N GLY A 277 23.39 16.82 5.62
CA GLY A 277 22.11 17.45 5.37
C GLY A 277 21.75 18.55 6.37
N PHE A 278 22.20 18.47 7.63
CA PHE A 278 21.96 19.52 8.62
C PHE A 278 22.84 20.74 8.38
N GLU A 279 24.09 20.52 7.99
CA GLU A 279 25.03 21.55 7.57
C GLU A 279 24.52 22.25 6.31
N LYS A 280 23.86 21.51 5.40
CA LYS A 280 23.14 22.05 4.25
C LYS A 280 21.99 22.96 4.71
N ILE A 281 21.19 22.56 5.70
CA ILE A 281 20.12 23.39 6.27
C ILE A 281 20.70 24.63 6.95
N GLU A 282 21.70 24.48 7.82
CA GLU A 282 22.32 25.59 8.56
C GLU A 282 22.99 26.60 7.62
N SER A 283 23.76 26.13 6.64
CA SER A 283 24.37 26.98 5.61
C SER A 283 23.30 27.73 4.83
N MET A 284 22.22 27.04 4.47
CA MET A 284 21.09 27.65 3.77
C MET A 284 20.36 28.68 4.65
N MET A 285 20.14 28.38 5.93
CA MET A 285 19.51 29.30 6.89
C MET A 285 20.36 30.55 7.11
N THR A 286 21.67 30.38 7.30
CA THR A 286 22.63 31.49 7.40
C THR A 286 22.56 32.35 6.15
N ARG A 287 22.52 31.74 4.96
CA ARG A 287 22.42 32.48 3.70
C ARG A 287 21.07 33.20 3.55
N ILE A 288 19.97 32.55 3.92
CA ILE A 288 18.62 33.13 3.84
C ILE A 288 18.49 34.32 4.80
N TYR A 289 18.81 34.15 6.08
CA TYR A 289 18.53 35.16 7.09
C TYR A 289 19.63 36.21 7.23
N ASP A 290 20.90 35.84 7.07
CA ASP A 290 22.01 36.76 7.33
C ASP A 290 22.56 37.41 6.05
N GLN A 291 22.40 36.79 4.87
CA GLN A 291 22.96 37.31 3.61
C GLN A 291 21.92 37.86 2.62
N ILE A 292 20.81 37.15 2.42
CA ILE A 292 19.77 37.53 1.44
C ILE A 292 18.65 38.35 2.08
N GLY A 293 18.22 37.96 3.29
CA GLY A 293 17.02 38.45 3.97
C GLY A 293 15.78 37.62 3.63
N TYR A 294 14.99 37.31 4.67
CA TYR A 294 13.76 36.51 4.57
C TYR A 294 12.76 37.07 3.56
N ASP A 295 12.53 38.39 3.56
CA ASP A 295 11.56 39.05 2.69
C ASP A 295 11.93 38.93 1.20
N GLU A 296 13.23 39.03 0.88
CA GLU A 296 13.72 38.87 -0.49
C GLU A 296 13.59 37.42 -0.95
N VAL A 297 13.76 36.43 -0.06
CA VAL A 297 13.49 35.02 -0.37
C VAL A 297 12.01 34.79 -0.63
N CYS A 298 11.12 35.33 0.21
CA CYS A 298 9.67 35.24 0.03
C CYS A 298 9.23 35.88 -1.29
N LYS A 299 9.74 37.07 -1.60
CA LYS A 299 9.49 37.75 -2.87
C LYS A 299 9.88 36.88 -4.06
N ARG A 300 11.06 36.26 -4.04
CA ARG A 300 11.52 35.39 -5.13
C ARG A 300 10.72 34.10 -5.26
N LEU A 301 10.19 33.55 -4.17
CA LEU A 301 9.25 32.43 -4.20
C LEU A 301 7.94 32.86 -4.88
N CYS A 302 7.38 34.00 -4.46
CA CYS A 302 6.19 34.58 -5.07
C CYS A 302 6.38 34.89 -6.57
N ASP A 303 7.52 35.44 -6.98
CA ASP A 303 7.84 35.75 -8.38
C ASP A 303 7.86 34.49 -9.27
N ARG A 304 8.10 33.32 -8.68
CA ARG A 304 8.04 32.01 -9.35
C ARG A 304 6.69 31.30 -9.19
N GLY A 305 5.72 31.96 -8.55
CA GLY A 305 4.37 31.45 -8.34
C GLY A 305 4.25 30.45 -7.20
N TYR A 306 5.15 30.49 -6.22
CA TYR A 306 5.07 29.73 -4.97
C TYR A 306 4.49 30.58 -3.84
N ASP A 307 3.83 29.91 -2.89
CA ASP A 307 3.37 30.53 -1.64
C ASP A 307 4.41 30.24 -0.53
N PRO A 308 5.14 31.26 -0.03
CA PRO A 308 6.14 31.08 1.02
C PRO A 308 5.58 30.41 2.29
N GLU A 309 4.31 30.66 2.63
CA GLU A 309 3.66 30.06 3.80
C GLU A 309 3.30 28.58 3.59
N ARG A 310 3.28 28.12 2.33
CA ARG A 310 3.05 26.73 1.96
C ARG A 310 4.31 26.04 1.47
N THR A 311 5.44 26.72 1.44
CA THR A 311 6.70 26.13 0.95
C THR A 311 7.42 25.39 2.07
N VAL A 312 7.72 24.12 1.82
CA VAL A 312 8.59 23.27 2.65
C VAL A 312 9.86 22.99 1.87
N PHE A 313 11.00 23.22 2.50
CA PHE A 313 12.29 22.91 1.91
C PHE A 313 12.70 21.50 2.34
N VAL A 314 13.30 20.78 1.40
CA VAL A 314 13.72 19.40 1.59
C VAL A 314 15.23 19.32 1.33
N ALA A 315 15.99 19.03 2.37
CA ALA A 315 17.37 18.60 2.26
C ALA A 315 17.41 17.07 2.24
N ASN A 316 18.21 16.48 1.37
CA ASN A 316 18.36 15.03 1.31
C ASN A 316 19.82 14.61 1.42
N ASP A 317 20.03 13.46 2.04
CA ASP A 317 21.33 12.83 2.17
C ASP A 317 21.26 11.31 2.01
N THR A 318 22.37 10.73 1.56
CA THR A 318 22.50 9.33 1.17
C THR A 318 23.73 8.71 1.80
N GLY A 319 23.52 7.87 2.81
CA GLY A 319 24.55 7.07 3.45
C GLY A 319 24.59 5.64 2.91
N TRP A 320 25.77 5.05 2.83
CA TRP A 320 25.93 3.66 2.37
C TRP A 320 26.73 2.85 3.37
N ALA A 321 26.07 1.97 4.12
CA ALA A 321 26.66 1.07 5.12
C ALA A 321 27.09 -0.31 4.56
N LEU A 322 27.95 -1.05 5.24
CA LEU A 322 28.62 -2.31 4.99
C LEU A 322 28.73 -3.00 6.36
N ASN A 323 28.68 -4.32 6.38
CA ASN A 323 28.80 -5.08 7.63
C ASN A 323 30.27 -5.37 8.05
N VAL A 324 31.26 -4.87 7.31
CA VAL A 324 32.69 -5.12 7.55
C VAL A 324 33.48 -3.83 7.47
N ASP A 325 34.35 -3.62 8.46
CA ASP A 325 35.27 -2.49 8.49
C ASP A 325 36.52 -2.75 7.64
N PHE A 326 36.75 -1.85 6.67
CA PHE A 326 37.92 -1.85 5.79
C PHE A 326 38.79 -0.60 5.95
N SER A 327 38.52 0.26 6.93
CA SER A 327 39.18 1.57 7.06
C SER A 327 40.69 1.48 7.31
N GLN A 328 41.14 0.37 7.89
CA GLN A 328 42.55 0.13 8.22
C GLN A 328 43.29 -0.63 7.11
N GLU A 329 42.61 -1.01 6.03
CA GLU A 329 43.22 -1.80 4.97
C GLU A 329 44.09 -0.91 4.07
N PRO A 330 45.25 -1.41 3.61
CA PRO A 330 46.19 -0.64 2.81
C PRO A 330 45.60 -0.15 1.48
N GLU A 331 44.62 -0.86 0.91
CA GLU A 331 43.91 -0.45 -0.31
C GLU A 331 43.18 0.88 -0.15
N PHE A 332 42.71 1.20 1.07
CA PHE A 332 41.97 2.42 1.37
C PHE A 332 42.88 3.55 1.88
N ALA A 333 44.22 3.40 1.79
CA ALA A 333 45.17 4.41 2.27
C ALA A 333 44.96 5.79 1.64
N ALA A 334 44.55 5.85 0.36
CA ALA A 334 44.27 7.09 -0.35
C ALA A 334 43.02 7.82 0.17
N ALA A 335 42.05 7.07 0.70
CA ALA A 335 40.83 7.61 1.29
C ALA A 335 40.93 7.80 2.81
N LYS A 336 42.05 7.43 3.46
CA LYS A 336 42.17 7.39 4.92
C LYS A 336 41.84 8.72 5.62
N ALA A 337 42.08 9.85 4.94
CA ALA A 337 41.72 11.18 5.46
C ALA A 337 40.19 11.44 5.46
N GLU A 338 39.47 10.80 4.54
CA GLU A 338 38.01 10.88 4.39
C GLU A 338 37.28 9.88 5.30
N ILE A 339 37.99 8.89 5.86
CA ILE A 339 37.43 7.92 6.80
C ILE A 339 37.62 8.41 8.23
N VAL A 340 36.53 8.82 8.87
CA VAL A 340 36.56 9.34 10.25
C VAL A 340 36.86 8.20 11.24
N PRO A 341 37.97 8.26 12.01
CA PRO A 341 38.28 7.25 13.01
C PRO A 341 37.17 7.13 14.08
N GLY A 342 36.66 5.93 14.31
CA GLY A 342 35.58 5.69 15.28
C GLY A 342 34.15 5.85 14.73
N LYS A 343 33.98 6.34 13.49
CA LYS A 343 32.76 6.07 12.74
C LYS A 343 32.84 4.64 12.22
N GLN A 344 31.87 3.80 12.57
CA GLN A 344 31.82 2.46 11.97
C GLN A 344 31.68 2.64 10.47
N TRP A 345 32.61 2.04 9.72
CA TRP A 345 32.40 1.86 8.31
C TRP A 345 31.10 1.09 8.18
N PRO A 346 30.12 1.60 7.44
CA PRO A 346 29.99 2.94 6.87
C PRO A 346 28.68 3.65 7.21
N ASP A 347 28.83 4.84 7.79
CA ASP A 347 27.82 5.90 7.76
C ASP A 347 28.52 7.21 7.29
N VAL A 348 29.50 7.08 6.39
CA VAL A 348 30.20 8.20 5.73
C VAL A 348 29.68 8.32 4.30
N GLU A 349 29.56 9.56 3.79
CA GLU A 349 29.26 9.77 2.37
C GLU A 349 30.26 9.02 1.50
N LEU A 350 29.75 8.17 0.60
CA LEU A 350 30.60 7.34 -0.25
C LEU A 350 31.30 8.15 -1.34
N GLY A 351 30.76 9.32 -1.70
CA GLY A 351 31.25 10.20 -2.77
C GLY A 351 32.71 10.61 -2.59
N PRO A 352 33.07 11.33 -1.51
CA PRO A 352 34.45 11.76 -1.24
C PRO A 352 35.45 10.60 -1.24
N ILE A 353 35.03 9.43 -0.75
CA ILE A 353 35.88 8.24 -0.67
C ILE A 353 36.08 7.63 -2.05
N VAL A 354 35.01 7.49 -2.83
CA VAL A 354 35.07 7.03 -4.22
C VAL A 354 35.94 7.99 -5.04
N ASP A 355 35.83 9.29 -4.84
CA ASP A 355 36.62 10.31 -5.52
C ASP A 355 38.10 10.23 -5.12
N ALA A 356 38.41 10.14 -3.82
CA ALA A 356 39.77 9.95 -3.30
C ALA A 356 40.42 8.66 -3.83
N MET A 357 39.61 7.61 -4.06
CA MET A 357 40.04 6.33 -4.64
C MET A 357 40.15 6.37 -6.18
N GLY A 358 39.74 7.46 -6.82
CA GLY A 358 39.79 7.64 -8.28
C GLY A 358 38.66 6.96 -9.04
N GLY A 359 37.47 6.87 -8.44
CA GLY A 359 36.23 6.41 -9.06
C GLY A 359 35.73 5.05 -8.57
N ILE A 360 34.45 4.77 -8.85
CA ILE A 360 33.71 3.64 -8.26
C ILE A 360 34.31 2.27 -8.61
N THR A 361 34.88 2.12 -9.80
CA THR A 361 35.54 0.87 -10.23
C THR A 361 36.77 0.56 -9.38
N ARG A 362 37.58 1.58 -9.05
CA ARG A 362 38.77 1.38 -8.20
C ARG A 362 38.37 1.10 -6.76
N PHE A 363 37.35 1.81 -6.27
CA PHE A 363 36.75 1.55 -4.97
C PHE A 363 36.25 0.11 -4.83
N MET A 364 35.43 -0.38 -5.78
CA MET A 364 34.90 -1.74 -5.75
C MET A 364 35.99 -2.80 -5.92
N GLY A 365 37.02 -2.54 -6.74
CA GLY A 365 38.17 -3.43 -6.87
C GLY A 365 39.04 -3.49 -5.62
N ALA A 366 39.19 -2.38 -4.88
CA ALA A 366 39.83 -2.36 -3.57
C ALA A 366 39.02 -3.18 -2.55
N LEU A 367 37.70 -2.95 -2.52
CA LEU A 367 36.78 -3.67 -1.65
C LEU A 367 36.83 -5.19 -1.89
N GLN A 368 36.83 -5.62 -3.15
CA GLN A 368 36.97 -7.02 -3.53
C GLN A 368 38.27 -7.64 -3.02
N LYS A 369 39.41 -6.97 -3.22
CA LYS A 369 40.72 -7.45 -2.75
C LYS A 369 40.77 -7.60 -1.23
N CYS A 370 40.21 -6.63 -0.50
CA CYS A 370 40.13 -6.71 0.95
C CYS A 370 39.24 -7.88 1.41
N TYR A 371 38.08 -8.03 0.77
CA TYR A 371 37.14 -9.10 1.06
C TYR A 371 37.75 -10.49 0.82
N GLU A 372 38.42 -10.68 -0.32
CA GLU A 372 39.16 -11.90 -0.65
C GLU A 372 40.31 -12.17 0.33
N ARG A 373 41.12 -11.15 0.69
CA ARG A 373 42.22 -11.30 1.64
C ARG A 373 41.75 -11.71 3.03
N LYS A 374 40.61 -11.17 3.50
CA LYS A 374 40.05 -11.52 4.81
C LYS A 374 39.42 -12.92 4.83
N GLY A 375 39.27 -13.58 3.68
CA GLY A 375 38.73 -14.93 3.59
C GLY A 375 37.26 -15.02 4.04
N LEU A 376 36.49 -13.95 3.85
CA LEU A 376 35.10 -13.90 4.29
C LEU A 376 34.22 -14.75 3.37
N SER A 377 33.47 -15.69 3.96
CA SER A 377 32.55 -16.56 3.24
C SER A 377 31.12 -15.99 3.17
N GLU A 378 30.77 -15.07 4.07
CA GLU A 378 29.47 -14.42 4.11
C GLU A 378 29.40 -13.25 3.14
N PRO A 379 28.39 -13.18 2.24
CA PRO A 379 28.30 -12.13 1.26
C PRO A 379 28.36 -10.74 1.91
N LEU A 380 29.09 -9.82 1.29
CA LEU A 380 29.29 -8.48 1.82
C LEU A 380 27.96 -7.72 1.84
N HIS A 381 27.36 -7.59 3.01
CA HIS A 381 26.10 -6.88 3.16
C HIS A 381 26.35 -5.38 3.10
N TYR A 382 25.37 -4.64 2.57
CA TYR A 382 25.33 -3.20 2.65
C TYR A 382 23.97 -2.72 3.20
N ARG A 383 23.93 -1.51 3.75
CA ARG A 383 22.73 -0.81 4.20
C ARG A 383 22.70 0.58 3.57
N ASP A 384 21.86 0.79 2.57
CA ASP A 384 21.65 2.11 1.98
C ASP A 384 20.60 2.88 2.80
N THR A 385 21.00 4.03 3.31
CA THR A 385 20.22 4.91 4.18
C THR A 385 19.96 6.22 3.45
N GLN A 386 18.69 6.61 3.34
CA GLN A 386 18.26 7.91 2.83
C GLN A 386 17.71 8.72 3.98
N LEU A 387 18.20 9.94 4.14
CA LEU A 387 17.69 10.94 5.06
C LEU A 387 17.03 12.06 4.26
N TYR A 388 15.77 12.34 4.55
CA TYR A 388 15.08 13.53 4.06
C TYR A 388 14.74 14.43 5.25
N MET A 389 15.19 15.67 5.22
CA MET A 389 14.90 16.67 6.23
C MET A 389 14.03 17.76 5.66
N LEU A 390 12.84 17.89 6.23
CA LEU A 390 11.83 18.85 5.81
C LEU A 390 11.78 19.98 6.83
N PHE A 391 11.83 21.21 6.36
CA PHE A 391 11.70 22.37 7.23
C PHE A 391 10.99 23.53 6.54
N LYS A 392 10.39 24.39 7.37
CA LYS A 392 9.65 25.58 6.93
C LYS A 392 10.37 26.83 7.42
N LEU A 393 10.36 27.88 6.61
CA LEU A 393 10.86 29.18 7.05
C LEU A 393 9.84 29.87 7.94
N VAL A 394 10.28 30.42 9.07
CA VAL A 394 9.43 31.15 10.02
C VAL A 394 9.90 32.62 10.08
N PRO A 395 9.06 33.60 9.70
CA PRO A 395 9.48 34.99 9.58
C PRO A 395 10.08 35.57 10.87
N GLU A 396 9.56 35.12 12.01
CA GLU A 396 9.74 35.74 13.32
C GLU A 396 10.85 35.09 14.17
N ARG A 397 11.44 33.97 13.71
CA ARG A 397 12.41 33.19 14.48
C ARG A 397 13.57 32.71 13.61
N LYS A 398 14.81 32.89 14.07
CA LYS A 398 15.98 32.15 13.55
C LYS A 398 15.98 30.68 13.99
N ASP A 399 14.80 30.10 14.17
CA ASP A 399 14.59 28.76 14.68
C ASP A 399 13.84 27.94 13.62
N VAL A 400 14.19 26.67 13.51
CA VAL A 400 13.75 25.80 12.40
C VAL A 400 13.22 24.51 12.96
N HIS A 401 11.96 24.24 12.68
CA HIS A 401 11.39 22.92 12.90
C HIS A 401 11.82 22.00 11.75
N VAL A 402 12.72 21.06 12.06
CA VAL A 402 13.20 20.05 11.11
C VAL A 402 12.51 18.74 11.37
N HIS A 403 11.91 18.17 10.32
CA HIS A 403 11.37 16.82 10.31
C HIS A 403 12.27 15.90 9.52
N SER A 404 12.87 14.93 10.22
CA SER A 404 13.77 13.97 9.61
C SER A 404 13.06 12.65 9.33
N TYR A 405 13.14 12.18 8.09
CA TYR A 405 12.59 10.92 7.63
C TYR A 405 13.71 10.03 7.12
N PHE A 406 13.70 8.76 7.56
CA PHE A 406 14.69 7.76 7.19
C PHE A 406 14.05 6.64 6.39
N GLY A 407 14.68 6.30 5.28
CA GLY A 407 14.43 5.04 4.58
C GLY A 407 15.71 4.26 4.50
N THR A 408 15.68 3.02 4.98
CA THR A 408 16.80 2.10 4.86
C THR A 408 16.41 0.92 3.98
N SER A 409 17.36 0.46 3.18
CA SER A 409 17.33 -0.86 2.57
C SER A 409 18.62 -1.61 2.86
N THR A 410 18.51 -2.91 3.04
CA THR A 410 19.65 -3.81 3.14
C THR A 410 19.78 -4.61 1.85
N GLY A 411 21.01 -4.98 1.53
CA GLY A 411 21.32 -5.81 0.39
C GLY A 411 22.72 -6.38 0.49
N PHE A 412 23.23 -6.87 -0.63
CA PHE A 412 24.57 -7.43 -0.74
C PHE A 412 25.31 -6.78 -1.90
N VAL A 413 26.62 -6.67 -1.77
CA VAL A 413 27.51 -6.19 -2.82
C VAL A 413 27.85 -7.36 -3.75
N THR A 414 27.66 -7.17 -5.05
CA THR A 414 28.22 -8.04 -6.09
C THR A 414 29.45 -7.38 -6.71
N PHE A 415 30.49 -8.17 -6.97
CA PHE A 415 31.70 -7.72 -7.66
C PHE A 415 31.64 -7.96 -9.18
N ASP A 416 30.49 -8.43 -9.69
CA ASP A 416 30.21 -8.61 -11.12
C ASP A 416 29.11 -7.63 -11.56
N PRO A 417 29.45 -6.35 -11.81
CA PRO A 417 28.46 -5.34 -12.17
C PRO A 417 28.02 -5.51 -13.63
N ARG A 418 26.74 -5.19 -13.91
CA ARG A 418 26.23 -5.19 -15.30
C ARG A 418 26.09 -3.77 -15.83
N PRO A 419 27.07 -3.24 -16.58
CA PRO A 419 27.07 -1.85 -16.99
C PRO A 419 25.84 -1.48 -17.83
N ASN A 420 25.44 -0.21 -17.76
CA ASN A 420 24.43 0.33 -18.65
C ASN A 420 24.93 0.31 -20.13
N MET A 421 24.05 0.59 -21.09
CA MET A 421 24.40 0.59 -22.53
C MET A 421 25.54 1.54 -22.92
N LYS A 422 25.93 2.49 -22.05
CA LYS A 422 27.03 3.44 -22.25
C LYS A 422 28.32 3.05 -21.53
N GLY A 423 28.35 1.89 -20.87
CA GLY A 423 29.52 1.40 -20.12
C GLY A 423 29.77 2.12 -18.80
N SER A 424 28.89 3.02 -18.35
CA SER A 424 29.05 3.73 -17.09
C SER A 424 28.59 2.86 -15.93
N LEU A 425 29.34 2.90 -14.82
CA LEU A 425 29.03 2.17 -13.59
C LEU A 425 28.71 3.16 -12.47
N TYR A 426 27.68 2.84 -11.70
CA TYR A 426 27.26 3.53 -10.48
C TYR A 426 27.08 2.50 -9.37
N THR A 427 26.93 2.96 -8.12
CA THR A 427 26.73 2.09 -6.95
C THR A 427 25.60 1.07 -7.14
N GLU A 428 24.48 1.48 -7.73
CA GLU A 428 23.32 0.63 -8.07
C GLU A 428 23.64 -0.59 -8.96
N HIS A 429 24.77 -0.58 -9.67
CA HIS A 429 25.24 -1.69 -10.51
C HIS A 429 25.99 -2.76 -9.71
N PHE A 430 26.33 -2.48 -8.46
CA PHE A 430 27.02 -3.39 -7.53
C PHE A 430 26.10 -3.83 -6.39
N CYS A 431 24.87 -3.32 -6.30
CA CYS A 431 24.00 -3.49 -5.15
C CYS A 431 22.86 -4.46 -5.49
N VAL A 432 22.73 -5.57 -4.75
CA VAL A 432 21.63 -6.55 -4.88
C VAL A 432 20.72 -6.43 -3.65
N PRO A 433 19.47 -5.94 -3.78
CA PRO A 433 18.55 -5.82 -2.65
C PRO A 433 18.26 -7.15 -1.97
N ASP A 434 18.06 -7.14 -0.66
CA ASP A 434 17.59 -8.30 0.10
C ASP A 434 16.05 -8.43 0.03
N GLY A 435 15.52 -9.65 0.15
CA GLY A 435 14.07 -9.91 0.21
C GLY A 435 13.29 -9.73 -1.10
N GLN A 436 13.94 -9.93 -2.26
CA GLN A 436 13.32 -9.73 -3.57
C GLN A 436 12.30 -10.84 -3.95
N PRO A 437 11.26 -10.51 -4.74
CA PRO A 437 10.38 -11.52 -5.34
C PRO A 437 11.18 -12.49 -6.22
N GLU A 438 10.70 -13.72 -6.38
CA GLU A 438 11.47 -14.86 -6.94
C GLU A 438 12.07 -14.60 -8.34
N GLY A 439 11.44 -13.76 -9.17
CA GLY A 439 11.94 -13.36 -10.50
C GLY A 439 12.98 -12.22 -10.52
N ALA A 440 13.33 -11.70 -9.35
CA ALA A 440 14.25 -10.58 -9.15
C ALA A 440 15.53 -11.01 -8.39
N LYS A 441 15.50 -12.17 -7.72
CA LYS A 441 16.63 -12.73 -6.96
C LYS A 441 17.94 -12.72 -7.78
N GLY A 442 18.98 -12.11 -7.20
CA GLY A 442 20.32 -12.01 -7.79
C GLY A 442 20.51 -10.88 -8.79
N LYS A 443 19.50 -10.05 -9.05
CA LYS A 443 19.62 -8.84 -9.89
C LYS A 443 20.08 -7.64 -9.08
N THR A 444 20.92 -6.83 -9.70
CA THR A 444 21.36 -5.53 -9.18
C THR A 444 20.22 -4.52 -9.19
N GLN A 445 20.29 -3.46 -8.37
CA GLN A 445 19.32 -2.37 -8.36
C GLN A 445 19.13 -1.76 -9.75
N ALA A 446 20.22 -1.64 -10.52
CA ALA A 446 20.19 -1.18 -11.91
C ALA A 446 19.31 -2.07 -12.81
N GLU A 447 19.39 -3.39 -12.66
CA GLU A 447 18.63 -4.37 -13.46
C GLU A 447 17.15 -4.46 -13.08
N LEU A 448 16.80 -4.08 -11.85
CA LEU A 448 15.41 -4.05 -11.40
C LEU A 448 14.62 -2.87 -12.01
N GLY A 449 15.34 -1.87 -12.52
CA GLY A 449 14.79 -0.74 -13.26
C GLY A 449 13.82 0.13 -12.45
N GLY A 450 12.98 0.88 -13.17
CA GLY A 450 12.08 1.88 -12.59
C GLY A 450 11.10 1.32 -11.55
N ARG A 451 10.70 0.04 -11.65
CA ARG A 451 9.79 -0.55 -10.67
C ARG A 451 10.39 -0.58 -9.27
N TYR A 452 11.60 -1.11 -9.10
CA TYR A 452 12.26 -1.13 -7.79
C TYR A 452 12.50 0.29 -7.26
N LEU A 453 12.91 1.22 -8.13
CA LEU A 453 13.08 2.63 -7.77
C LEU A 453 11.79 3.24 -7.22
N LEU A 454 10.63 2.94 -7.83
CA LEU A 454 9.33 3.47 -7.43
C LEU A 454 8.69 2.73 -6.24
N THR A 455 8.96 1.43 -6.09
CA THR A 455 8.26 0.59 -5.10
C THR A 455 9.10 0.27 -3.88
N ASP A 456 10.36 -0.11 -4.05
CA ASP A 456 11.10 -0.84 -3.00
C ASP A 456 12.41 -0.17 -2.58
N SER A 457 12.84 0.88 -3.30
CA SER A 457 14.03 1.65 -2.99
C SER A 457 13.95 2.35 -1.62
N PRO A 458 15.09 2.63 -0.97
CA PRO A 458 15.17 3.52 0.19
C PRO A 458 14.45 4.85 -0.01
N GLN A 459 14.61 5.48 -1.17
CA GLN A 459 13.97 6.74 -1.53
C GLN A 459 12.45 6.58 -1.49
N ALA A 460 11.92 5.51 -2.11
CA ALA A 460 10.48 5.29 -2.14
C ALA A 460 9.89 4.96 -0.76
N ARG A 461 10.61 4.19 0.04
CA ARG A 461 10.23 3.94 1.44
C ARG A 461 10.19 5.24 2.24
N THR A 462 11.15 6.14 2.03
CA THR A 462 11.20 7.43 2.75
C THR A 462 10.08 8.36 2.31
N VAL A 463 9.84 8.50 1.00
CA VAL A 463 8.75 9.32 0.46
C VAL A 463 7.38 8.82 0.93
N ARG A 464 7.17 7.51 1.07
CA ARG A 464 5.95 6.97 1.68
C ARG A 464 5.83 7.30 3.16
N ALA A 465 6.93 7.23 3.90
CA ALA A 465 6.94 7.59 5.32
C ALA A 465 6.58 9.07 5.51
N ILE A 466 7.16 9.95 4.68
CA ILE A 466 6.77 11.37 4.54
C ILE A 466 5.26 11.43 4.31
N SER A 467 4.75 10.88 3.21
CA SER A 467 3.32 10.90 2.83
C SER A 467 2.37 10.50 3.97
N HIS A 468 2.72 9.44 4.70
CA HIS A 468 1.91 8.91 5.79
C HIS A 468 1.79 9.87 6.97
N ASP A 469 2.87 10.55 7.35
CA ASP A 469 2.87 11.44 8.51
C ASP A 469 2.29 12.83 8.19
N PHE A 470 2.30 13.29 6.93
CA PHE A 470 1.73 14.58 6.54
C PHE A 470 0.19 14.62 6.50
N ASN A 471 -0.50 13.48 6.69
CA ASN A 471 -1.97 13.39 6.74
C ASN A 471 -2.66 14.24 5.66
N LEU A 472 -2.09 14.22 4.44
CA LEU A 472 -2.63 14.88 3.25
C LEU A 472 -4.08 14.41 3.05
N PRO A 473 -4.98 15.27 2.56
CA PRO A 473 -6.38 14.94 2.57
C PRO A 473 -6.61 13.77 1.62
N LYS A 474 -7.20 12.70 2.15
CA LYS A 474 -7.74 11.61 1.33
C LYS A 474 -8.96 12.01 0.49
N SER A 475 -9.31 13.30 0.36
CA SER A 475 -10.27 13.76 -0.65
C SER A 475 -10.11 15.24 -1.01
N LEU A 476 -10.16 15.56 -2.30
CA LEU A 476 -10.36 16.92 -2.79
C LEU A 476 -11.82 17.08 -3.21
N LYS A 477 -12.66 17.50 -2.25
CA LYS A 477 -13.98 18.07 -2.51
C LYS A 477 -13.98 19.58 -2.85
N PRO A 478 -12.92 20.40 -2.71
CA PRO A 478 -12.97 21.78 -3.18
C PRO A 478 -11.99 22.04 -4.33
N LEU A 479 -12.35 21.61 -5.55
CA LEU A 479 -11.70 22.07 -6.80
C LEU A 479 -12.70 22.19 -7.96
N PHE A 480 -13.99 22.31 -7.66
CA PHE A 480 -15.06 22.36 -8.68
C PHE A 480 -15.63 23.75 -8.97
N ASP A 481 -15.08 24.84 -8.44
CA ASP A 481 -15.66 26.17 -8.69
C ASP A 481 -14.96 27.03 -9.75
N HIS A 482 -13.83 26.64 -10.32
CA HIS A 482 -13.23 27.39 -11.43
C HIS A 482 -12.74 26.47 -12.53
N HIS A 483 -13.65 26.11 -13.44
CA HIS A 483 -13.45 26.19 -14.91
C HIS A 483 -14.73 25.70 -15.62
N ALA A 484 -15.84 26.38 -15.35
CA ALA A 484 -17.06 26.31 -16.15
C ALA A 484 -16.97 27.28 -17.34
N LYS A 485 -15.93 27.17 -18.18
CA LYS A 485 -15.84 27.88 -19.46
C LYS A 485 -15.03 27.08 -20.48
N ASP A 486 -15.52 25.91 -20.85
CA ASP A 486 -15.55 25.61 -22.28
C ASP A 486 -16.73 24.71 -22.62
N ARG A 487 -17.70 25.31 -23.31
CA ARG A 487 -18.87 24.64 -23.86
C ARG A 487 -18.49 24.22 -25.27
N ASN A 488 -18.56 22.93 -25.54
CA ASN A 488 -19.13 22.31 -26.74
C ASN A 488 -18.32 21.07 -27.11
N HIS A 489 -18.65 19.93 -26.52
CA HIS A 489 -18.75 18.61 -27.18
C HIS A 489 -19.41 17.65 -26.17
N ARG A 490 -20.70 17.89 -25.89
CA ARG A 490 -21.55 16.93 -25.18
C ARG A 490 -21.88 15.79 -26.14
N HIS A 491 -20.99 14.82 -26.29
CA HIS A 491 -21.46 13.45 -26.45
C HIS A 491 -22.05 13.06 -25.10
N LYS A 492 -23.38 13.02 -25.02
CA LYS A 492 -24.12 12.45 -23.90
C LYS A 492 -23.76 10.97 -23.79
N LEU A 493 -22.64 10.64 -23.14
CA LEU A 493 -22.53 9.36 -22.45
C LEU A 493 -23.55 9.43 -21.30
N ARG A 494 -24.74 8.89 -21.53
CA ARG A 494 -25.63 8.46 -20.44
C ARG A 494 -24.93 7.27 -19.78
N LEU A 495 -23.96 7.55 -18.91
CA LEU A 495 -23.53 6.57 -17.92
C LEU A 495 -24.75 6.32 -17.03
N LEU A 496 -25.10 5.04 -16.94
CA LEU A 496 -26.27 4.53 -16.24
C LEU A 496 -26.11 4.81 -14.73
N THR A 497 -26.62 5.94 -14.26
CA THR A 497 -26.71 6.28 -12.83
C THR A 497 -27.80 5.43 -12.15
N GLN A 498 -27.75 5.36 -10.81
CA GLN A 498 -28.72 4.66 -9.96
C GLN A 498 -30.19 4.96 -10.33
N ASP A 499 -30.47 6.15 -10.85
CA ASP A 499 -31.79 6.59 -11.31
C ASP A 499 -32.33 5.83 -12.54
N ASN A 500 -31.46 5.19 -13.34
CA ASN A 500 -31.85 4.56 -14.61
C ASN A 500 -31.86 3.03 -14.57
N TRP A 501 -31.35 2.39 -13.52
CA TRP A 501 -31.24 0.91 -13.50
C TRP A 501 -32.56 0.25 -13.10
N LEU A 502 -33.27 0.78 -12.09
CA LEU A 502 -34.52 0.22 -11.58
C LEU A 502 -35.37 1.34 -10.94
N GLU A 503 -36.27 1.96 -11.71
CA GLU A 503 -37.20 3.02 -11.23
C GLU A 503 -38.08 2.59 -10.02
N GLY A 504 -38.07 1.31 -9.62
CA GLY A 504 -38.87 0.74 -8.55
C GLY A 504 -38.20 0.51 -7.19
N ILE A 505 -36.87 0.63 -7.05
CA ILE A 505 -36.20 0.43 -5.74
C ILE A 505 -36.10 1.78 -4.98
N LYS A 506 -37.25 2.35 -4.59
CA LYS A 506 -37.30 3.50 -3.66
C LYS A 506 -37.66 3.11 -2.23
N SER A 507 -37.88 1.82 -1.97
CA SER A 507 -38.18 1.31 -0.62
C SER A 507 -37.94 -0.20 -0.56
N GLY A 508 -36.76 -0.63 -0.13
CA GLY A 508 -36.50 -2.05 0.14
C GLY A 508 -37.12 -2.45 1.48
N SER A 509 -38.21 -3.22 1.45
CA SER A 509 -38.65 -4.00 2.61
C SER A 509 -37.68 -5.14 2.84
N GLY A 510 -37.02 -5.18 4.00
CA GLY A 510 -36.12 -6.28 4.35
C GLY A 510 -36.85 -7.63 4.28
N GLY A 511 -36.30 -8.58 3.53
CA GLY A 511 -36.81 -9.95 3.48
C GLY A 511 -36.69 -10.66 4.84
N ALA A 512 -37.27 -11.84 4.96
CA ALA A 512 -37.33 -12.60 6.22
C ALA A 512 -35.96 -12.84 6.88
N GLY A 513 -34.90 -13.01 6.07
CA GLY A 513 -33.52 -13.16 6.58
C GLY A 513 -32.98 -11.88 7.25
N PHE A 514 -33.30 -10.70 6.71
CA PHE A 514 -32.90 -9.42 7.30
C PHE A 514 -33.70 -9.13 8.59
N ALA A 515 -34.98 -9.46 8.59
CA ALA A 515 -35.82 -9.26 9.77
C ALA A 515 -35.35 -10.09 10.98
N ARG A 516 -34.79 -11.28 10.75
CA ARG A 516 -34.17 -12.11 11.79
C ARG A 516 -32.92 -11.44 12.39
N VAL A 517 -31.97 -11.04 11.55
CA VAL A 517 -30.71 -10.40 12.00
C VAL A 517 -30.99 -9.06 12.69
N ALA A 518 -31.89 -8.26 12.12
CA ALA A 518 -32.32 -7.01 12.74
C ALA A 518 -32.98 -7.23 14.11
N GLY A 519 -33.72 -8.32 14.28
CA GLY A 519 -34.28 -8.74 15.57
C GLY A 519 -33.21 -9.16 16.58
N GLU A 520 -32.20 -9.93 16.15
CA GLU A 520 -31.07 -10.36 16.98
C GLU A 520 -30.21 -9.17 17.47
N GLU A 521 -30.05 -8.14 16.63
CA GLU A 521 -29.31 -6.90 16.93
C GLU A 521 -30.16 -5.83 17.64
N GLY A 522 -31.43 -6.13 17.96
CA GLY A 522 -32.33 -5.22 18.68
C GLY A 522 -32.83 -4.02 17.87
N TRP A 523 -32.79 -4.07 16.54
CA TRP A 523 -33.26 -3.01 15.66
C TRP A 523 -34.78 -3.02 15.55
N LYS A 524 -35.40 -1.84 15.72
CA LYS A 524 -36.85 -1.67 15.66
C LYS A 524 -37.29 -1.28 14.25
N LEU A 525 -38.37 -1.93 13.79
CA LEU A 525 -39.04 -1.58 12.54
C LEU A 525 -39.96 -0.37 12.79
N SER A 526 -39.70 0.78 12.16
CA SER A 526 -40.61 1.93 12.15
C SER A 526 -40.88 2.35 10.70
N GLY A 527 -42.14 2.58 10.35
CA GLY A 527 -42.51 3.05 9.00
C GLY A 527 -42.10 2.14 7.82
N LYS A 528 -42.03 0.81 8.03
CA LYS A 528 -41.48 -0.20 7.08
C LYS A 528 -39.97 -0.12 6.84
N LYS A 529 -39.25 0.62 7.69
CA LYS A 529 -37.80 0.77 7.68
C LYS A 529 -37.24 0.33 9.03
N TYR A 530 -35.97 -0.04 9.08
CA TYR A 530 -35.26 -0.25 10.34
C TYR A 530 -34.44 1.01 10.61
N ASP A 531 -34.91 1.84 11.54
CA ASP A 531 -34.41 3.22 11.72
C ASP A 531 -32.89 3.25 11.96
N ALA A 532 -32.39 2.35 12.81
CA ALA A 532 -30.97 2.25 13.13
C ALA A 532 -30.12 1.74 11.96
N PHE A 533 -30.69 0.99 11.01
CA PHE A 533 -29.95 0.44 9.88
C PHE A 533 -29.75 1.45 8.75
N GLU A 534 -30.78 2.22 8.39
CA GLU A 534 -30.62 3.28 7.39
C GLU A 534 -29.66 4.35 7.91
N GLU A 535 -29.80 4.76 9.17
CA GLU A 535 -28.87 5.72 9.79
C GLU A 535 -27.42 5.20 9.78
N TYR A 536 -27.22 3.89 9.99
CA TYR A 536 -25.89 3.28 9.97
C TYR A 536 -25.35 3.03 8.55
N ALA A 537 -26.18 2.63 7.59
CA ALA A 537 -25.79 2.47 6.18
C ALA A 537 -25.51 3.81 5.51
N GLU A 538 -26.25 4.86 5.89
CA GLU A 538 -25.98 6.26 5.52
C GLU A 538 -24.69 6.76 6.20
N ALA A 539 -24.48 6.46 7.48
CA ALA A 539 -23.26 6.83 8.21
C ALA A 539 -22.01 6.06 7.74
N ALA A 540 -22.17 4.80 7.32
CA ALA A 540 -21.09 3.95 6.82
C ALA A 540 -20.87 4.08 5.30
N ASP A 541 -21.67 4.89 4.61
CA ASP A 541 -21.64 5.05 3.16
C ASP A 541 -21.63 3.69 2.44
N ALA A 542 -22.67 2.86 2.66
CA ALA A 542 -22.76 1.50 2.11
C ALA A 542 -24.08 1.24 1.36
N ILE A 543 -24.06 0.34 0.38
CA ILE A 543 -25.24 -0.14 -0.37
C ILE A 543 -25.45 -1.61 -0.04
N TYR A 544 -26.64 -1.92 0.47
CA TYR A 544 -27.01 -3.27 0.89
C TYR A 544 -27.93 -3.93 -0.15
N LEU A 545 -27.51 -5.08 -0.66
CA LEU A 545 -28.25 -5.95 -1.56
C LEU A 545 -28.72 -7.18 -0.77
N GLY A 546 -29.90 -7.09 -0.14
CA GLY A 546 -30.48 -8.20 0.63
C GLY A 546 -31.90 -8.62 0.21
N ALA A 547 -32.56 -7.86 -0.66
CA ALA A 547 -33.85 -8.21 -1.25
C ALA A 547 -34.01 -7.54 -2.63
N HIS A 548 -34.61 -8.25 -3.58
CA HIS A 548 -35.06 -7.66 -4.84
C HIS A 548 -36.50 -7.16 -4.72
N SER A 549 -36.90 -6.19 -5.54
CA SER A 549 -38.33 -5.85 -5.66
C SER A 549 -39.14 -7.06 -6.11
N SER A 550 -40.40 -7.18 -5.69
CA SER A 550 -41.29 -8.26 -6.15
C SER A 550 -41.29 -8.39 -7.67
N ALA A 551 -41.31 -7.28 -8.41
CA ALA A 551 -41.24 -7.29 -9.88
C ALA A 551 -39.99 -7.99 -10.48
N ILE A 552 -38.86 -8.00 -9.77
CA ILE A 552 -37.65 -8.72 -10.21
C ILE A 552 -37.73 -10.18 -9.80
N LEU A 553 -38.32 -10.49 -8.64
CA LEU A 553 -38.50 -11.87 -8.19
C LEU A 553 -39.55 -12.60 -9.04
N ASP A 554 -40.65 -11.91 -9.35
CA ASP A 554 -41.76 -12.39 -10.20
C ASP A 554 -41.29 -12.68 -11.64
N ASP A 555 -40.20 -12.05 -12.08
CA ASP A 555 -39.58 -12.25 -13.40
C ASP A 555 -38.05 -12.42 -13.29
N TYR A 556 -37.62 -13.27 -12.33
CA TYR A 556 -36.20 -13.45 -12.03
C TYR A 556 -35.41 -13.93 -13.24
N GLU A 557 -35.98 -14.86 -14.01
CA GLU A 557 -35.32 -15.46 -15.17
C GLU A 557 -35.02 -14.42 -16.27
N THR A 558 -35.83 -13.37 -16.43
CA THR A 558 -35.53 -12.26 -17.34
C THR A 558 -34.42 -11.35 -16.82
N HIS A 559 -34.26 -11.25 -15.50
CA HIS A 559 -33.29 -10.37 -14.85
C HIS A 559 -31.99 -11.07 -14.47
N ASN A 560 -31.96 -12.40 -14.50
CA ASN A 560 -30.87 -13.25 -14.02
C ASN A 560 -29.50 -12.87 -14.62
N ALA A 561 -29.40 -12.68 -15.94
CA ALA A 561 -28.16 -12.27 -16.58
C ALA A 561 -27.67 -10.90 -16.10
N ARG A 562 -28.58 -9.94 -15.88
CA ARG A 562 -28.23 -8.59 -15.39
C ARG A 562 -27.84 -8.60 -13.92
N LEU A 563 -28.52 -9.40 -13.10
CA LEU A 563 -28.17 -9.61 -11.69
C LEU A 563 -26.79 -10.27 -11.56
N SER A 564 -26.54 -11.30 -12.36
CA SER A 564 -25.26 -12.00 -12.38
C SER A 564 -24.14 -11.11 -12.94
N LEU A 565 -24.43 -10.25 -13.92
CA LEU A 565 -23.50 -9.21 -14.37
C LEU A 565 -23.17 -8.21 -13.25
N LEU A 566 -24.19 -7.72 -12.54
CA LEU A 566 -23.99 -6.82 -11.40
C LEU A 566 -23.12 -7.48 -10.32
N PHE A 567 -23.38 -8.75 -10.03
CA PHE A 567 -22.60 -9.53 -9.09
C PHE A 567 -21.14 -9.71 -9.55
N CYS A 568 -20.91 -10.00 -10.84
CA CYS A 568 -19.56 -10.10 -11.37
C CYS A 568 -18.84 -8.75 -11.30
N LYS A 569 -19.50 -7.66 -11.71
CA LYS A 569 -19.00 -6.28 -11.55
C LYS A 569 -18.70 -5.97 -10.07
N ALA A 570 -19.51 -6.43 -9.13
CA ALA A 570 -19.22 -6.29 -7.70
C ALA A 570 -17.85 -6.87 -7.30
N GLY A 571 -17.50 -8.03 -7.82
CA GLY A 571 -16.21 -8.64 -7.51
C GLY A 571 -15.05 -8.18 -8.37
N THR A 572 -15.26 -7.92 -9.67
CA THR A 572 -14.20 -7.50 -10.61
C THR A 572 -13.89 -6.01 -10.50
N HIS A 573 -14.92 -5.19 -10.24
CA HIS A 573 -14.89 -3.74 -10.34
C HIS A 573 -15.03 -3.05 -8.99
N LYS A 574 -14.44 -3.59 -7.92
CA LYS A 574 -14.47 -2.99 -6.57
C LYS A 574 -14.16 -1.49 -6.55
N GLN A 575 -13.37 -1.00 -7.51
CA GLN A 575 -13.05 0.42 -7.63
C GLN A 575 -13.92 1.22 -8.62
N ILE A 576 -14.47 0.63 -9.68
CA ILE A 576 -15.45 1.34 -10.52
C ILE A 576 -16.78 1.47 -9.78
N LEU A 577 -17.13 0.52 -8.91
CA LEU A 577 -18.25 0.70 -7.97
C LEU A 577 -17.99 1.82 -6.98
N HIS A 578 -16.76 1.99 -6.50
CA HIS A 578 -16.37 3.17 -5.76
C HIS A 578 -16.57 4.46 -6.60
N ASP A 579 -16.28 4.44 -7.90
CA ASP A 579 -16.47 5.58 -8.81
C ASP A 579 -17.94 5.90 -9.14
N VAL A 580 -18.76 4.88 -9.40
CA VAL A 580 -20.17 5.03 -9.79
C VAL A 580 -21.07 5.24 -8.58
N MET A 581 -20.70 4.65 -7.43
CA MET A 581 -21.46 4.75 -6.19
C MET A 581 -20.86 5.79 -5.22
N TYR A 582 -20.02 6.71 -5.71
CA TYR A 582 -19.49 7.86 -4.95
C TYR A 582 -18.76 7.53 -3.65
N GLY A 583 -18.04 6.41 -3.60
CA GLY A 583 -17.34 5.94 -2.39
C GLY A 583 -18.09 4.87 -1.60
N LYS A 584 -19.31 4.50 -2.02
CA LYS A 584 -20.14 3.57 -1.26
C LYS A 584 -19.67 2.12 -1.32
N THR A 585 -19.56 1.47 -0.16
CA THR A 585 -19.24 0.02 -0.04
C THR A 585 -20.46 -0.84 -0.41
N LEU A 586 -20.32 -1.76 -1.36
CA LEU A 586 -21.39 -2.70 -1.71
C LEU A 586 -21.36 -3.92 -0.80
N MET A 587 -22.50 -4.27 -0.20
CA MET A 587 -22.67 -5.45 0.64
C MET A 587 -23.79 -6.31 0.11
N ILE A 588 -23.53 -7.60 -0.02
CA ILE A 588 -24.53 -8.60 -0.37
C ILE A 588 -24.74 -9.47 0.85
N ALA A 589 -25.94 -9.44 1.40
CA ALA A 589 -26.32 -10.37 2.45
C ALA A 589 -27.16 -11.48 1.86
N ASN A 590 -26.86 -12.70 2.26
CA ASN A 590 -27.67 -13.85 1.93
C ASN A 590 -27.85 -14.70 3.20
N PRO A 591 -29.00 -15.38 3.35
CA PRO A 591 -29.15 -16.40 4.38
C PRO A 591 -28.09 -17.49 4.21
N ASP A 592 -27.82 -18.21 5.30
CA ASP A 592 -26.91 -19.35 5.34
C ASP A 592 -27.21 -20.35 4.20
N LEU A 593 -26.28 -20.45 3.24
CA LEU A 593 -26.36 -21.38 2.12
C LEU A 593 -25.91 -22.75 2.62
N ARG A 594 -26.89 -23.53 3.09
CA ARG A 594 -26.69 -24.78 3.82
C ARG A 594 -25.85 -25.82 3.09
N PHE A 595 -25.75 -25.77 1.76
CA PHE A 595 -24.99 -26.75 0.97
C PHE A 595 -23.55 -26.95 1.47
N PHE A 596 -22.87 -25.87 1.86
CA PHE A 596 -21.47 -25.99 2.29
C PHE A 596 -21.32 -26.25 3.79
N SER A 597 -22.28 -25.87 4.62
CA SER A 597 -22.26 -26.11 6.07
C SER A 597 -22.73 -27.54 6.42
N GLU A 598 -23.73 -28.08 5.71
CA GLU A 598 -24.26 -29.43 5.93
C GLU A 598 -23.30 -30.54 5.47
N ASN A 599 -22.43 -30.26 4.50
CA ASN A 599 -21.46 -31.23 3.98
C ASN A 599 -20.15 -31.30 4.80
N GLY A 600 -20.03 -30.53 5.89
CA GLY A 600 -18.99 -30.70 6.92
C GLY A 600 -17.53 -30.47 6.50
N ALA A 601 -17.27 -30.09 5.25
CA ALA A 601 -15.92 -29.93 4.69
C ALA A 601 -15.68 -28.50 4.20
N THR A 602 -14.52 -27.94 4.54
CA THR A 602 -14.05 -26.64 4.02
C THR A 602 -13.76 -26.67 2.51
N HIS A 603 -13.58 -27.86 1.93
CA HIS A 603 -13.39 -28.09 0.51
C HIS A 603 -14.24 -29.29 0.07
N GLN A 604 -14.99 -29.14 -1.03
CA GLN A 604 -15.75 -30.25 -1.61
C GLN A 604 -14.86 -31.09 -2.53
N ASN A 605 -15.08 -32.41 -2.55
CA ASN A 605 -14.41 -33.28 -3.50
C ASN A 605 -15.11 -33.20 -4.87
N TRP A 606 -14.72 -32.22 -5.69
CA TRP A 606 -15.29 -32.03 -7.03
C TRP A 606 -14.97 -33.14 -8.04
N SER A 607 -14.10 -34.10 -7.68
CA SER A 607 -13.86 -35.29 -8.50
C SER A 607 -14.92 -36.39 -8.33
N ASP A 608 -15.77 -36.31 -7.31
CA ASP A 608 -16.88 -37.23 -7.05
C ASP A 608 -18.12 -36.83 -7.87
N PRO A 609 -18.59 -37.67 -8.82
CA PRO A 609 -19.82 -37.42 -9.58
C PRO A 609 -21.03 -37.11 -8.71
N ALA A 610 -21.19 -37.83 -7.60
CA ALA A 610 -22.33 -37.62 -6.70
C ALA A 610 -22.27 -36.25 -5.99
N MET A 611 -21.09 -35.67 -5.82
CA MET A 611 -20.96 -34.30 -5.32
C MET A 611 -21.37 -33.27 -6.38
N GLY A 612 -20.92 -33.46 -7.62
CA GLY A 612 -21.28 -32.60 -8.76
C GLY A 612 -22.79 -32.55 -8.99
N GLU A 613 -23.44 -33.72 -9.08
CA GLU A 613 -24.90 -33.82 -9.25
C GLU A 613 -25.65 -33.15 -8.10
N ARG A 614 -25.29 -33.44 -6.84
CA ARG A 614 -25.92 -32.80 -5.66
C ARG A 614 -25.77 -31.28 -5.68
N PHE A 615 -24.61 -30.78 -6.09
CA PHE A 615 -24.38 -29.34 -6.19
C PHE A 615 -25.25 -28.70 -7.26
N LEU A 616 -25.33 -29.30 -8.45
CA LEU A 616 -26.16 -28.80 -9.54
C LEU A 616 -27.65 -28.85 -9.19
N ASP A 617 -28.10 -29.91 -8.51
CA ASP A 617 -29.49 -30.04 -8.06
C ASP A 617 -29.82 -29.01 -6.98
N TYR A 618 -28.92 -28.78 -6.02
CA TYR A 618 -29.08 -27.71 -5.04
C TYR A 618 -29.11 -26.33 -5.69
N LEU A 619 -28.22 -26.07 -6.64
CA LEU A 619 -28.17 -24.79 -7.36
C LEU A 619 -29.47 -24.50 -8.13
N ARG A 620 -30.07 -25.54 -8.73
CA ARG A 620 -31.36 -25.45 -9.43
C ARG A 620 -32.56 -25.34 -8.48
N SER A 621 -32.48 -25.93 -7.29
CA SER A 621 -33.56 -25.91 -6.31
C SER A 621 -33.67 -24.61 -5.53
N LEU A 622 -32.65 -23.75 -5.57
CA LEU A 622 -32.71 -22.43 -4.96
C LEU A 622 -33.85 -21.59 -5.53
N ASP A 623 -34.82 -21.27 -4.67
CA ASP A 623 -35.87 -20.29 -4.93
C ASP A 623 -35.27 -18.88 -4.84
N PRO A 624 -35.28 -18.09 -5.93
CA PRO A 624 -34.81 -16.71 -5.90
C PRO A 624 -35.57 -15.81 -4.92
N ALA A 625 -36.81 -16.15 -4.55
CA ALA A 625 -37.57 -15.41 -3.55
C ALA A 625 -36.98 -15.57 -2.14
N GLU A 626 -36.44 -16.76 -1.82
CA GLU A 626 -35.78 -17.04 -0.55
C GLU A 626 -34.28 -16.69 -0.58
N HIS A 627 -33.64 -16.89 -1.73
CA HIS A 627 -32.20 -16.76 -1.94
C HIS A 627 -31.88 -15.94 -3.20
N PRO A 628 -32.14 -14.62 -3.20
CA PRO A 628 -32.03 -13.76 -4.39
C PRO A 628 -30.63 -13.78 -5.05
N TRP A 629 -29.59 -13.99 -4.24
CA TRP A 629 -28.19 -14.07 -4.67
C TRP A 629 -27.59 -15.47 -4.55
N GLY A 630 -28.38 -16.46 -4.14
CA GLY A 630 -27.87 -17.79 -3.79
C GLY A 630 -27.14 -18.45 -4.95
N ARG A 631 -27.71 -18.36 -6.16
CA ARG A 631 -27.11 -18.95 -7.36
C ARG A 631 -25.73 -18.35 -7.67
N GLN A 632 -25.61 -17.02 -7.63
CA GLN A 632 -24.35 -16.32 -7.91
C GLN A 632 -23.28 -16.59 -6.85
N LEU A 633 -23.68 -16.69 -5.58
CA LEU A 633 -22.78 -16.98 -4.45
C LEU A 633 -22.22 -18.40 -4.52
N LEU A 634 -23.07 -19.39 -4.78
CA LEU A 634 -22.64 -20.78 -4.98
C LEU A 634 -21.71 -20.89 -6.19
N LEU A 635 -22.07 -20.23 -7.29
CA LEU A 635 -21.25 -20.20 -8.51
C LEU A 635 -19.85 -19.66 -8.20
N TYR A 636 -19.76 -18.50 -7.55
CA TYR A 636 -18.49 -17.91 -7.18
C TYR A 636 -17.67 -18.82 -6.26
N ARG A 637 -18.31 -19.44 -5.26
CA ARG A 637 -17.62 -20.34 -4.34
C ARG A 637 -17.09 -21.58 -5.08
N TYR A 638 -17.87 -22.16 -5.99
CA TYR A 638 -17.40 -23.24 -6.85
C TYR A 638 -16.15 -22.84 -7.64
N PHE A 639 -16.16 -21.69 -8.32
CA PHE A 639 -14.98 -21.22 -9.07
C PHE A 639 -13.79 -20.86 -8.15
N HIS A 640 -14.05 -20.46 -6.91
CA HIS A 640 -13.01 -20.22 -5.91
C HIS A 640 -12.34 -21.52 -5.44
N GLU A 641 -13.14 -22.52 -5.04
CA GLU A 641 -12.62 -23.83 -4.60
C GLU A 641 -11.82 -24.52 -5.71
N ASN A 642 -12.15 -24.23 -6.97
CA ASN A 642 -11.45 -24.73 -8.15
C ASN A 642 -10.34 -23.79 -8.66
N SER A 643 -9.86 -22.86 -7.83
CA SER A 643 -8.70 -21.98 -8.07
C SER A 643 -8.81 -21.07 -9.30
N LEU A 644 -10.01 -20.85 -9.83
CA LEU A 644 -10.27 -19.94 -10.95
C LEU A 644 -10.61 -18.53 -10.46
N ILE A 645 -11.11 -18.41 -9.23
CA ILE A 645 -11.26 -17.14 -8.50
C ILE A 645 -10.34 -17.18 -7.28
N LYS A 646 -9.31 -16.33 -7.26
CA LYS A 646 -8.33 -16.30 -6.14
C LYS A 646 -8.92 -15.81 -4.82
N GLN A 647 -9.90 -14.93 -4.90
CA GLN A 647 -10.46 -14.26 -3.72
C GLN A 647 -11.48 -15.17 -3.06
N GLN A 648 -11.37 -15.36 -1.74
CA GLN A 648 -12.44 -16.03 -1.02
C GLN A 648 -13.74 -15.21 -1.09
N PRO A 649 -14.90 -15.89 -1.21
CA PRO A 649 -16.22 -15.39 -0.88
C PRO A 649 -16.30 -14.20 0.10
N LYS A 650 -15.68 -14.37 1.27
CA LYS A 650 -15.73 -13.46 2.42
C LYS A 650 -15.15 -12.05 2.19
N TYR A 651 -14.56 -11.78 1.03
CA TYR A 651 -13.98 -10.46 0.71
C TYR A 651 -14.87 -9.61 -0.21
N ILE A 652 -16.01 -10.15 -0.66
CA ILE A 652 -17.13 -9.40 -1.26
C ILE A 652 -18.35 -9.45 -0.32
N TRP A 653 -18.34 -10.39 0.64
CA TRP A 653 -19.47 -10.69 1.51
C TRP A 653 -19.06 -10.67 2.95
N THR A 654 -19.99 -10.29 3.78
CA THR A 654 -19.85 -10.25 5.22
C THR A 654 -20.79 -11.31 5.74
N GLN A 655 -20.28 -12.53 5.90
CA GLN A 655 -20.96 -13.49 6.77
C GLN A 655 -20.97 -12.85 8.15
N VAL A 656 -22.17 -12.54 8.64
CA VAL A 656 -22.39 -12.05 10.00
C VAL A 656 -22.38 -13.28 10.93
N GLU A 657 -21.26 -14.01 10.95
CA GLU A 657 -21.10 -15.13 11.88
C GLU A 657 -20.44 -14.61 13.16
N GLY A 658 -21.27 -14.33 14.17
CA GLY A 658 -20.83 -14.01 15.53
C GLY A 658 -20.21 -12.63 15.74
N GLN A 659 -20.14 -11.77 14.71
CA GLN A 659 -19.73 -10.37 14.84
C GLN A 659 -20.91 -9.43 14.54
N PRO A 660 -21.08 -8.33 15.29
CA PRO A 660 -22.09 -7.33 14.97
C PRO A 660 -21.89 -6.80 13.54
N LEU A 661 -22.95 -6.80 12.74
CA LEU A 661 -22.94 -6.33 11.35
C LEU A 661 -22.30 -4.94 11.21
N SER A 662 -22.45 -4.09 12.23
CA SER A 662 -21.88 -2.75 12.35
C SER A 662 -20.35 -2.68 12.36
N VAL A 663 -19.67 -3.68 12.94
CA VAL A 663 -18.20 -3.81 12.95
C VAL A 663 -17.72 -4.24 11.58
N VAL A 664 -18.39 -5.24 11.02
CA VAL A 664 -18.05 -5.83 9.74
C VAL A 664 -18.24 -4.81 8.59
N LEU A 665 -19.31 -4.00 8.67
CA LEU A 665 -19.56 -2.82 7.84
C LEU A 665 -18.38 -1.85 7.85
N ARG A 666 -17.91 -1.47 9.04
CA ARG A 666 -16.84 -0.48 9.23
C ARG A 666 -15.51 -0.97 8.64
N GLU A 667 -15.14 -2.22 8.91
CA GLU A 667 -13.89 -2.81 8.41
C GLU A 667 -13.85 -2.90 6.87
N ALA A 668 -14.99 -3.18 6.23
CA ALA A 668 -15.08 -3.20 4.78
C ALA A 668 -14.87 -1.79 4.20
N CYS A 669 -15.49 -0.77 4.79
CA CYS A 669 -15.36 0.63 4.36
C CYS A 669 -13.93 1.16 4.54
N ASP A 670 -13.29 0.87 5.68
CA ASP A 670 -11.92 1.32 5.99
C ASP A 670 -10.88 0.75 5.01
N LYS A 671 -11.08 -0.50 4.54
CA LYS A 671 -10.20 -1.13 3.54
C LYS A 671 -10.40 -0.52 2.14
N HIS A 672 -11.62 -0.11 1.81
CA HIS A 672 -11.96 0.40 0.48
C HIS A 672 -11.61 1.89 0.27
N ALA A 673 -11.53 2.69 1.33
CA ALA A 673 -11.20 4.13 1.28
C ALA A 673 -9.75 4.48 0.84
N SER A 674 -8.99 3.53 0.28
CA SER A 674 -7.56 3.66 0.00
C SER A 674 -7.17 3.78 -1.47
N HIS A 675 -8.12 3.72 -2.42
CA HIS A 675 -7.77 3.66 -3.84
C HIS A 675 -8.24 4.89 -4.62
N ALA A 676 -7.31 5.81 -4.90
CA ALA A 676 -7.56 6.98 -5.76
C ALA A 676 -7.63 6.56 -7.24
N VAL A 677 -8.51 7.23 -7.99
CA VAL A 677 -8.80 6.92 -9.40
C VAL A 677 -8.18 7.96 -10.31
N THR A 678 -7.35 7.48 -11.23
CA THR A 678 -6.81 8.26 -12.35
C THR A 678 -7.73 8.05 -13.56
N ARG A 679 -8.14 9.13 -14.23
CA ARG A 679 -8.85 9.01 -15.52
C ARG A 679 -7.82 8.72 -16.60
N TYR A 680 -8.00 7.61 -17.29
CA TYR A 680 -7.13 7.20 -18.39
C TYR A 680 -7.72 7.58 -19.75
N THR A 681 -6.86 7.90 -20.71
CA THR A 681 -7.22 8.07 -22.11
C THR A 681 -7.00 6.77 -22.88
N LYS A 682 -7.71 6.58 -24.00
CA LYS A 682 -7.47 5.43 -24.88
C LYS A 682 -6.07 5.56 -25.49
N GLU A 683 -5.29 4.49 -25.47
CA GLU A 683 -4.00 4.38 -26.15
C GLU A 683 -4.06 3.22 -27.16
N GLU A 684 -3.44 3.41 -28.32
CA GLU A 684 -3.47 2.45 -29.43
C GLU A 684 -2.07 2.30 -30.02
N TYR A 685 -1.70 1.07 -30.35
CA TYR A 685 -0.41 0.73 -30.94
C TYR A 685 -0.62 -0.26 -32.09
N GLY A 686 -0.11 0.08 -33.28
CA GLY A 686 -0.41 -0.62 -34.52
C GLY A 686 -1.78 -0.25 -35.10
N ASP A 687 -2.16 -0.92 -36.20
CA ASP A 687 -3.43 -0.71 -36.90
C ASP A 687 -4.35 -1.92 -36.72
N ASP A 688 -5.50 -1.74 -36.08
CA ASP A 688 -6.50 -2.82 -35.95
C ASP A 688 -7.10 -3.16 -37.33
N ARG A 689 -7.41 -4.43 -37.56
CA ARG A 689 -8.05 -4.88 -38.81
C ARG A 689 -9.53 -5.14 -38.64
N HIS A 690 -10.28 -4.89 -39.69
CA HIS A 690 -11.74 -5.06 -39.70
C HIS A 690 -12.24 -5.79 -40.95
N ASP A 691 -11.33 -6.19 -41.83
CA ASP A 691 -11.60 -6.86 -43.09
C ASP A 691 -11.58 -8.40 -42.97
N LEU A 692 -11.11 -8.92 -41.84
CA LEU A 692 -11.02 -10.35 -41.56
C LEU A 692 -12.19 -10.82 -40.69
N PHE A 693 -12.57 -12.09 -40.84
CA PHE A 693 -13.45 -12.76 -39.87
C PHE A 693 -12.76 -12.79 -38.52
N ALA A 694 -13.44 -12.34 -37.48
CA ALA A 694 -12.87 -12.09 -36.16
C ALA A 694 -13.43 -13.03 -35.09
N VAL A 695 -12.53 -13.59 -34.28
CA VAL A 695 -12.84 -14.46 -33.14
C VAL A 695 -12.24 -13.86 -31.88
N THR A 696 -13.07 -13.63 -30.85
CA THR A 696 -12.59 -13.22 -29.52
C THR A 696 -12.51 -14.42 -28.61
N VAL A 697 -11.36 -14.63 -27.97
CA VAL A 697 -11.22 -15.60 -26.87
C VAL A 697 -11.24 -14.89 -25.52
N LEU A 698 -12.23 -15.23 -24.70
CA LEU A 698 -12.45 -14.77 -23.33
C LEU A 698 -11.92 -15.83 -22.35
N GLY A 699 -11.21 -15.43 -21.30
CA GLY A 699 -10.70 -16.38 -20.32
C GLY A 699 -9.74 -15.81 -19.29
N SER A 700 -9.34 -16.64 -18.34
CA SER A 700 -8.58 -16.21 -17.17
C SER A 700 -7.15 -15.76 -17.49
N ALA A 701 -6.75 -14.60 -16.96
CA ALA A 701 -5.34 -14.17 -16.93
C ALA A 701 -4.48 -15.00 -15.97
N SER A 702 -5.10 -15.62 -14.96
CA SER A 702 -4.41 -16.16 -13.80
C SER A 702 -4.30 -17.67 -13.76
N THR A 703 -5.12 -18.40 -14.52
CA THR A 703 -4.98 -19.87 -14.61
C THR A 703 -3.62 -20.25 -15.18
N ARG A 704 -3.08 -21.38 -14.72
CA ARG A 704 -1.82 -21.96 -15.18
C ARG A 704 -1.94 -23.44 -15.52
N SER A 705 -3.16 -23.98 -15.47
CA SER A 705 -3.40 -25.38 -15.77
C SER A 705 -3.14 -25.64 -17.26
N PRO A 706 -2.24 -26.59 -17.61
CA PRO A 706 -2.01 -27.00 -18.99
C PRO A 706 -3.29 -27.38 -19.73
N LEU A 707 -4.22 -28.05 -19.03
CA LEU A 707 -5.53 -28.43 -19.57
C LEU A 707 -6.23 -27.25 -20.28
N TYR A 708 -6.19 -26.06 -19.68
CA TYR A 708 -6.86 -24.89 -20.23
C TYR A 708 -5.94 -24.02 -21.10
N THR A 709 -4.66 -23.92 -20.75
CA THR A 709 -3.73 -23.10 -21.56
C THR A 709 -3.40 -23.75 -22.89
N ASP A 710 -3.38 -25.08 -22.99
CA ASP A 710 -3.16 -25.81 -24.24
C ASP A 710 -4.36 -25.65 -25.17
N SER A 711 -5.58 -25.65 -24.61
CA SER A 711 -6.81 -25.29 -25.31
C SER A 711 -6.73 -23.91 -25.94
N ALA A 712 -6.36 -22.91 -25.14
CA ALA A 712 -6.24 -21.53 -25.60
C ALA A 712 -5.12 -21.36 -26.64
N TYR A 713 -3.97 -22.03 -26.45
CA TYR A 713 -2.87 -22.04 -27.40
C TYR A 713 -3.31 -22.61 -28.75
N TYR A 714 -3.98 -23.76 -28.72
CA TYR A 714 -4.53 -24.39 -29.92
C TYR A 714 -5.48 -23.43 -30.67
N LEU A 715 -6.42 -22.78 -29.97
CA LEU A 715 -7.33 -21.81 -30.60
C LEU A 715 -6.58 -20.67 -31.28
N GLY A 716 -5.52 -20.14 -30.64
CA GLY A 716 -4.69 -19.09 -31.21
C GLY A 716 -3.96 -19.56 -32.46
N TYR A 717 -3.31 -20.72 -32.37
CA TYR A 717 -2.60 -21.31 -33.50
C TYR A 717 -3.51 -21.53 -34.70
N GLU A 718 -4.70 -22.08 -34.47
CA GLU A 718 -5.69 -22.35 -35.52
C GLU A 718 -6.30 -21.08 -36.10
N CYS A 719 -6.55 -20.05 -35.28
CA CYS A 719 -6.97 -18.74 -35.78
C CYS A 719 -5.93 -18.15 -36.75
N ALA A 720 -4.65 -18.21 -36.38
CA ALA A 720 -3.58 -17.72 -37.24
C ALA A 720 -3.47 -18.54 -38.54
N ARG A 721 -3.58 -19.87 -38.44
CA ARG A 721 -3.56 -20.81 -39.58
C ARG A 721 -4.71 -20.59 -40.57
N GLU A 722 -5.90 -20.30 -40.08
CA GLU A 722 -7.10 -20.09 -40.89
C GLU A 722 -7.26 -18.65 -41.42
N GLY A 723 -6.26 -17.78 -41.17
CA GLY A 723 -6.29 -16.38 -41.59
C GLY A 723 -7.42 -15.59 -40.91
N ILE A 724 -7.56 -15.77 -39.60
CA ILE A 724 -8.58 -15.16 -38.77
C ILE A 724 -7.97 -14.01 -37.96
N HIS A 725 -8.81 -13.02 -37.66
CA HIS A 725 -8.49 -11.98 -36.70
C HIS A 725 -8.80 -12.46 -35.29
N GLY A 726 -7.77 -12.87 -34.55
CA GLY A 726 -7.91 -13.21 -33.14
C GLY A 726 -7.90 -11.96 -32.27
N ARG A 727 -8.91 -11.82 -31.40
CA ARG A 727 -8.95 -10.78 -30.36
C ARG A 727 -8.87 -11.45 -28.99
N SER A 728 -8.17 -10.83 -28.06
CA SER A 728 -8.15 -11.28 -26.65
C SER A 728 -8.10 -10.09 -25.72
N GLY A 729 -8.34 -10.35 -24.43
CA GLY A 729 -8.17 -9.34 -23.40
C GLY A 729 -6.71 -8.89 -23.18
N GLY A 730 -5.73 -9.44 -23.91
CA GLY A 730 -4.36 -8.93 -24.03
C GLY A 730 -3.41 -9.24 -22.87
N GLY A 731 -3.84 -9.99 -21.85
CA GLY A 731 -3.00 -10.33 -20.69
C GLY A 731 -1.84 -11.25 -21.06
N ARG A 732 -0.67 -11.07 -20.42
CA ARG A 732 0.56 -11.85 -20.70
C ARG A 732 0.45 -13.34 -20.36
N TYR A 733 -0.43 -13.68 -19.42
CA TYR A 733 -0.51 -15.00 -18.83
C TYR A 733 -1.88 -15.67 -19.00
N GLY A 734 -1.98 -16.93 -18.58
CA GLY A 734 -3.21 -17.71 -18.62
C GLY A 734 -3.74 -17.94 -20.04
N ILE A 735 -5.07 -17.95 -20.19
CA ILE A 735 -5.77 -18.18 -21.46
C ILE A 735 -5.37 -17.10 -22.48
N MET A 736 -5.44 -15.83 -22.10
CA MET A 736 -5.13 -14.71 -23.00
C MET A 736 -3.69 -14.77 -23.53
N GLY A 737 -2.74 -15.04 -22.62
CA GLY A 737 -1.34 -15.19 -22.99
C GLY A 737 -1.08 -16.41 -23.87
N ALA A 738 -1.72 -17.54 -23.56
CA ALA A 738 -1.57 -18.76 -24.35
C ALA A 738 -2.17 -18.62 -25.76
N PHE A 739 -3.37 -18.03 -25.88
CA PHE A 739 -3.98 -17.70 -27.17
C PHE A 739 -3.09 -16.77 -28.00
N SER A 740 -2.60 -15.69 -27.39
CA SER A 740 -1.71 -14.75 -28.07
C SER A 740 -0.42 -15.43 -28.53
N ARG A 741 0.18 -16.29 -27.69
CA ARG A 741 1.36 -17.08 -28.06
C ARG A 741 1.07 -18.05 -29.22
N GLY A 742 -0.05 -18.76 -29.19
CA GLY A 742 -0.43 -19.66 -30.29
C GLY A 742 -0.52 -18.93 -31.63
N MET A 743 -1.13 -17.73 -31.62
CA MET A 743 -1.16 -16.89 -32.81
C MET A 743 0.23 -16.44 -33.27
N THR A 744 1.04 -15.89 -32.35
CA THR A 744 2.37 -15.36 -32.72
C THR A 744 3.32 -16.46 -33.17
N ASP A 745 3.30 -17.63 -32.53
CA ASP A 745 4.15 -18.76 -32.90
C ASP A 745 3.86 -19.23 -34.33
N TYR A 746 2.58 -19.31 -34.73
CA TYR A 746 2.22 -19.64 -36.10
C TYR A 746 2.70 -18.57 -37.10
N GLN A 747 2.43 -17.30 -36.79
CA GLN A 747 2.80 -16.16 -37.65
C GLN A 747 4.31 -16.07 -37.85
N ASP A 748 5.08 -16.26 -36.77
CA ASP A 748 6.54 -16.17 -36.79
C ASP A 748 7.16 -17.38 -37.49
N ALA A 749 6.56 -18.57 -37.36
CA ALA A 749 6.97 -19.76 -38.12
C ALA A 749 6.59 -19.71 -39.60
N HIS A 750 5.60 -18.89 -39.98
CA HIS A 750 5.07 -18.79 -41.35
C HIS A 750 5.01 -17.33 -41.83
N PRO A 751 6.15 -16.62 -41.95
CA PRO A 751 6.17 -15.18 -42.22
C PRO A 751 5.49 -14.79 -43.54
N GLN A 752 5.50 -15.68 -44.54
CA GLN A 752 4.80 -15.45 -45.82
C GLN A 752 3.26 -15.50 -45.71
N GLN A 753 2.74 -16.05 -44.61
CA GLN A 753 1.31 -16.16 -44.32
C GLN A 753 0.87 -15.28 -43.15
N ALA A 754 1.81 -14.63 -42.46
CA ALA A 754 1.57 -13.83 -41.27
C ALA A 754 0.56 -12.70 -41.49
N ASP A 755 0.55 -12.09 -42.68
CA ASP A 755 -0.37 -11.01 -43.07
C ASP A 755 -1.81 -11.50 -43.35
N ARG A 756 -2.05 -12.82 -43.36
CA ARG A 756 -3.40 -13.39 -43.55
C ARG A 756 -4.21 -13.42 -42.26
N SER A 757 -3.56 -13.32 -41.11
CA SER A 757 -4.20 -13.27 -39.78
C SER A 757 -3.83 -11.97 -39.07
N HIS A 758 -4.54 -11.66 -37.98
CA HIS A 758 -4.26 -10.47 -37.18
C HIS A 758 -4.55 -10.74 -35.71
N LEU A 759 -3.71 -10.23 -34.81
CA LEU A 759 -3.89 -10.37 -33.36
C LEU A 759 -4.13 -9.01 -32.70
N SER A 760 -5.29 -8.85 -32.04
CA SER A 760 -5.62 -7.65 -31.26
C SER A 760 -5.69 -7.96 -29.76
N ALA A 761 -4.81 -7.31 -29.00
CA ALA A 761 -4.76 -7.40 -27.54
C ALA A 761 -5.43 -6.16 -26.93
N ILE A 762 -6.59 -6.35 -26.27
CA ILE A 762 -7.43 -5.25 -25.78
C ILE A 762 -7.44 -5.25 -24.24
N GLN A 763 -6.70 -4.31 -23.69
CA GLN A 763 -6.46 -4.15 -22.26
C GLN A 763 -7.10 -2.85 -21.75
N MET A 764 -7.07 -2.65 -20.43
CA MET A 764 -7.25 -1.34 -19.80
C MET A 764 -6.09 -1.13 -18.81
N PRO A 765 -5.74 0.11 -18.42
CA PRO A 765 -4.52 0.39 -17.67
C PRO A 765 -4.32 -0.46 -16.42
N ARG A 766 -5.41 -0.70 -15.69
CA ARG A 766 -5.38 -1.52 -14.49
C ARG A 766 -5.15 -3.01 -14.77
N THR A 767 -5.76 -3.56 -15.81
CA THR A 767 -5.52 -4.96 -16.18
C THR A 767 -4.13 -5.14 -16.77
N VAL A 768 -3.54 -4.13 -17.44
CA VAL A 768 -2.10 -4.15 -17.82
C VAL A 768 -1.21 -4.31 -16.59
N GLN A 769 -1.49 -3.57 -15.51
CA GLN A 769 -0.71 -3.64 -14.27
C GLN A 769 -0.74 -5.03 -13.62
N PHE A 770 -1.90 -5.70 -13.61
CA PHE A 770 -2.07 -6.98 -12.92
C PHE A 770 -1.80 -8.20 -13.80
N GLU A 771 -2.13 -8.12 -15.08
CA GLU A 771 -2.11 -9.26 -16.02
C GLU A 771 -0.90 -9.19 -16.96
N GLY A 772 -0.20 -8.05 -16.98
CA GLY A 772 0.82 -7.74 -17.98
C GLY A 772 0.22 -7.60 -19.38
N LEU A 773 1.08 -7.38 -20.37
CA LEU A 773 0.70 -7.35 -21.77
C LEU A 773 1.33 -8.53 -22.52
N ALA A 774 0.54 -9.19 -23.36
CA ALA A 774 1.00 -10.32 -24.18
C ALA A 774 1.95 -9.91 -25.31
N LEU A 775 1.84 -8.66 -25.77
CA LEU A 775 2.63 -8.10 -26.85
C LEU A 775 3.58 -7.03 -26.33
N ASP A 776 4.73 -6.90 -26.96
CA ASP A 776 5.70 -5.85 -26.64
C ASP A 776 5.37 -4.57 -27.42
N ILE A 777 4.90 -3.55 -26.71
CA ILE A 777 4.57 -2.23 -27.29
C ILE A 777 5.76 -1.64 -28.05
N GLY A 778 6.99 -1.82 -27.54
CA GLY A 778 8.20 -1.29 -28.17
C GLY A 778 8.54 -1.93 -29.51
N ALA A 779 7.94 -3.08 -29.84
CA ALA A 779 8.13 -3.79 -31.09
C ALA A 779 6.99 -3.55 -32.11
N MET A 780 5.95 -2.79 -31.76
CA MET A 780 4.72 -2.70 -32.54
C MET A 780 4.90 -2.08 -33.93
N ASP A 781 5.78 -1.08 -34.07
CA ASP A 781 6.08 -0.43 -35.36
C ASP A 781 6.62 -1.41 -36.43
N LYS A 782 7.12 -2.58 -35.98
CA LYS A 782 7.69 -3.62 -36.86
C LYS A 782 6.73 -4.79 -37.08
N GLN A 783 5.56 -4.82 -36.44
CA GLN A 783 4.66 -5.97 -36.40
C GLN A 783 3.27 -5.60 -36.95
N LYS A 784 3.15 -5.55 -38.29
CA LYS A 784 1.95 -5.06 -38.99
C LYS A 784 0.67 -5.88 -38.78
N ASN A 785 0.79 -7.12 -38.33
CA ASN A 785 -0.33 -8.03 -38.09
C ASN A 785 -0.72 -8.13 -36.62
N ARG A 786 -0.32 -7.15 -35.81
CA ARG A 786 -0.59 -7.08 -34.38
C ARG A 786 -1.12 -5.69 -34.02
N TYR A 787 -1.96 -5.64 -33.00
CA TYR A 787 -2.55 -4.41 -32.50
C TYR A 787 -2.75 -4.49 -30.98
N VAL A 788 -2.47 -3.39 -30.28
CA VAL A 788 -2.74 -3.25 -28.85
C VAL A 788 -3.63 -2.04 -28.63
N ALA A 789 -4.72 -2.23 -27.90
CA ALA A 789 -5.54 -1.14 -27.38
C ALA A 789 -5.52 -1.15 -25.85
N ILE A 790 -5.26 0.00 -25.25
CA ILE A 790 -5.46 0.23 -23.83
C ILE A 790 -6.66 1.16 -23.70
N GLU A 791 -7.83 0.56 -23.47
CA GLU A 791 -9.11 1.25 -23.38
C GLU A 791 -9.26 1.95 -22.00
N PRO A 792 -9.96 3.09 -21.93
CA PRO A 792 -9.99 3.93 -20.72
C PRO A 792 -10.75 3.30 -19.54
N GLY A 793 -11.46 2.20 -19.76
CA GLY A 793 -12.19 1.47 -18.73
C GLY A 793 -12.75 0.15 -19.24
N MET A 794 -13.42 -0.60 -18.35
CA MET A 794 -13.87 -1.95 -18.68
C MET A 794 -14.97 -2.00 -19.74
N ASP A 795 -15.96 -1.10 -19.70
CA ASP A 795 -17.06 -1.16 -20.67
C ASP A 795 -16.58 -0.90 -22.10
N PRO A 796 -15.78 0.16 -22.39
CA PRO A 796 -15.13 0.32 -23.70
C PRO A 796 -14.27 -0.89 -24.11
N ARG A 797 -13.51 -1.47 -23.17
CA ARG A 797 -12.74 -2.70 -23.39
C ARG A 797 -13.64 -3.87 -23.83
N MET A 798 -14.74 -4.13 -23.12
CA MET A 798 -15.66 -5.21 -23.47
C MET A 798 -16.37 -4.96 -24.80
N ILE A 799 -16.82 -3.73 -25.06
CA ILE A 799 -17.41 -3.37 -26.36
C ILE A 799 -16.40 -3.58 -27.48
N SER A 800 -15.12 -3.26 -27.27
CA SER A 800 -14.04 -3.48 -28.25
C SER A 800 -13.73 -4.97 -28.46
N LEU A 801 -13.82 -5.80 -27.41
CA LEU A 801 -13.73 -7.27 -27.49
C LEU A 801 -14.92 -7.87 -28.26
N PHE A 802 -16.14 -7.38 -28.03
CA PHE A 802 -17.36 -7.89 -28.68
C PHE A 802 -17.52 -7.44 -30.13
N ARG A 803 -16.54 -6.73 -30.71
CA ARG A 803 -16.53 -6.40 -32.14
C ARG A 803 -16.33 -7.62 -33.04
N SER A 804 -15.77 -8.72 -32.52
CA SER A 804 -15.61 -9.99 -33.24
C SER A 804 -16.91 -10.58 -33.76
N ASP A 805 -16.85 -11.44 -34.78
CA ASP A 805 -18.00 -12.17 -35.31
C ASP A 805 -18.45 -13.29 -34.38
N VAL A 806 -17.49 -13.94 -33.69
CA VAL A 806 -17.73 -15.04 -32.76
C VAL A 806 -16.98 -14.78 -31.45
N MET A 807 -17.62 -15.11 -30.33
CA MET A 807 -17.03 -15.08 -29.00
C MET A 807 -16.85 -16.51 -28.53
N ILE A 808 -15.67 -16.85 -28.02
CA ILE A 808 -15.37 -18.14 -27.40
C ILE A 808 -14.94 -17.86 -25.96
N ALA A 809 -15.70 -18.38 -24.99
CA ALA A 809 -15.32 -18.38 -23.58
C ALA A 809 -14.64 -19.71 -23.23
N ASP A 810 -13.36 -19.63 -22.90
CA ASP A 810 -12.56 -20.72 -22.35
C ASP A 810 -12.50 -20.60 -20.81
N ALA A 811 -11.69 -21.40 -20.12
CA ALA A 811 -11.63 -21.47 -18.66
C ALA A 811 -11.34 -20.10 -18.01
N GLY A 812 -12.26 -19.67 -17.18
CA GLY A 812 -12.36 -18.29 -16.73
C GLY A 812 -12.69 -18.16 -15.24
N GLY A 813 -12.27 -17.04 -14.66
CA GLY A 813 -12.71 -16.62 -13.33
C GLY A 813 -13.83 -15.57 -13.43
N LEU A 814 -13.96 -14.74 -12.40
CA LEU A 814 -15.04 -13.75 -12.33
C LEU A 814 -15.05 -12.73 -13.49
N GLY A 815 -13.87 -12.36 -14.02
CA GLY A 815 -13.79 -11.49 -15.20
C GLY A 815 -14.43 -12.10 -16.44
N THR A 816 -14.18 -13.39 -16.68
CA THR A 816 -14.79 -14.12 -17.80
C THR A 816 -16.29 -14.32 -17.59
N LEU A 817 -16.73 -14.58 -16.35
CA LEU A 817 -18.15 -14.61 -16.03
C LEU A 817 -18.81 -13.24 -16.29
N GLU A 818 -18.15 -12.13 -15.93
CA GLU A 818 -18.62 -10.78 -16.26
C GLU A 818 -18.79 -10.59 -17.77
N GLU A 819 -17.80 -11.01 -18.57
CA GLU A 819 -17.84 -10.93 -20.03
C GLU A 819 -18.99 -11.75 -20.61
N ILE A 820 -19.23 -12.97 -20.12
CA ILE A 820 -20.35 -13.84 -20.52
C ILE A 820 -21.70 -13.17 -20.18
N PHE A 821 -21.90 -12.74 -18.94
CA PHE A 821 -23.17 -12.13 -18.53
C PHE A 821 -23.40 -10.77 -19.20
N TYR A 822 -22.34 -10.01 -19.51
CA TYR A 822 -22.49 -8.76 -20.23
C TYR A 822 -22.88 -9.00 -21.68
N PHE A 823 -22.28 -10.00 -22.33
CA PHE A 823 -22.66 -10.43 -23.67
C PHE A 823 -24.14 -10.80 -23.74
N ILE A 824 -24.61 -11.68 -22.84
CA ILE A 824 -26.01 -12.11 -22.76
C ILE A 824 -26.93 -10.91 -22.51
N SER A 825 -26.58 -10.04 -21.56
CA SER A 825 -27.37 -8.85 -21.21
C SER A 825 -27.52 -7.88 -22.38
N LEU A 826 -26.43 -7.61 -23.11
CA LEU A 826 -26.46 -6.76 -24.31
C LEU A 826 -27.28 -7.39 -25.44
N LYS A 827 -27.20 -8.72 -25.58
CA LYS A 827 -27.96 -9.44 -26.60
C LYS A 827 -29.46 -9.41 -26.32
N GLN A 828 -29.86 -9.63 -25.07
CA GLN A 828 -31.25 -9.47 -24.63
C GLN A 828 -31.78 -8.05 -24.83
N ALA A 829 -30.91 -7.04 -24.72
CA ALA A 829 -31.24 -5.65 -25.02
C ALA A 829 -31.24 -5.33 -26.53
N GLY A 830 -30.95 -6.30 -27.40
CA GLY A 830 -30.87 -6.10 -28.85
C GLY A 830 -29.69 -5.21 -29.28
N HIS A 831 -28.64 -5.11 -28.47
CA HIS A 831 -27.55 -4.18 -28.72
C HIS A 831 -26.81 -4.54 -30.02
N PRO A 832 -26.58 -3.58 -30.96
CA PRO A 832 -26.03 -3.85 -32.28
C PRO A 832 -24.69 -4.60 -32.28
N VAL A 833 -23.88 -4.41 -31.25
CA VAL A 833 -22.54 -5.03 -31.17
C VAL A 833 -22.58 -6.56 -31.01
N VAL A 834 -23.67 -7.14 -30.47
CA VAL A 834 -23.78 -8.59 -30.17
C VAL A 834 -25.05 -9.27 -30.67
N LYS A 835 -26.08 -8.51 -31.08
CA LYS A 835 -27.42 -9.04 -31.40
C LYS A 835 -27.42 -10.19 -32.42
N ASP A 836 -26.49 -10.17 -33.38
CA ASP A 836 -26.40 -11.14 -34.47
C ASP A 836 -25.14 -12.01 -34.36
N LYS A 837 -24.68 -12.31 -33.12
CA LYS A 837 -23.41 -13.02 -32.90
C LYS A 837 -23.53 -14.15 -31.89
N PRO A 838 -22.87 -15.30 -32.09
CA PRO A 838 -22.90 -16.43 -31.16
C PRO A 838 -21.86 -16.30 -30.05
N LEU A 839 -22.20 -16.82 -28.86
CA LEU A 839 -21.22 -17.12 -27.81
C LEU A 839 -21.02 -18.64 -27.76
N ILE A 840 -19.77 -19.09 -27.84
CA ILE A 840 -19.38 -20.50 -27.66
C ILE A 840 -18.71 -20.61 -26.28
N ILE A 841 -19.09 -21.59 -25.48
CA ILE A 841 -18.47 -21.91 -24.19
C ILE A 841 -17.79 -23.27 -24.30
N ILE A 842 -16.49 -23.33 -23.99
CA ILE A 842 -15.75 -24.58 -23.89
C ILE A 842 -15.90 -25.09 -22.46
N ASN A 843 -16.80 -26.05 -22.29
CA ASN A 843 -17.11 -26.67 -21.02
C ASN A 843 -16.17 -27.86 -20.80
N HIS A 844 -14.93 -27.58 -20.39
CA HIS A 844 -13.91 -28.61 -20.15
C HIS A 844 -14.32 -29.61 -19.07
N ALA A 845 -13.95 -30.88 -19.23
CA ALA A 845 -13.96 -31.85 -18.15
C ALA A 845 -13.13 -31.31 -16.98
N HIS A 846 -13.75 -31.15 -15.81
CA HIS A 846 -13.10 -30.44 -14.71
C HIS A 846 -12.10 -31.35 -14.01
N LEU A 847 -10.85 -30.90 -13.86
CA LEU A 847 -9.75 -31.68 -13.27
C LEU A 847 -9.53 -33.06 -13.95
N GLY A 848 -9.90 -33.18 -15.23
CA GLY A 848 -9.83 -34.45 -15.97
C GLY A 848 -10.91 -35.47 -15.60
N SER A 849 -11.94 -35.05 -14.86
CA SER A 849 -13.11 -35.86 -14.53
C SER A 849 -14.33 -35.40 -15.34
N GLU A 850 -15.06 -36.36 -15.91
CA GLU A 850 -16.37 -36.13 -16.55
C GLU A 850 -17.51 -35.99 -15.53
N ALA A 851 -17.20 -36.13 -14.23
CA ALA A 851 -18.14 -36.01 -13.11
C ALA A 851 -18.90 -34.67 -13.09
N ILE A 852 -18.19 -33.59 -13.42
CA ILE A 852 -18.72 -32.25 -13.56
C ILE A 852 -17.80 -31.49 -14.51
N HIS A 853 -18.38 -30.79 -15.48
CA HIS A 853 -17.62 -29.91 -16.35
C HIS A 853 -17.54 -28.52 -15.75
N LEU A 854 -16.50 -27.78 -16.15
CA LEU A 854 -16.12 -26.52 -15.54
C LEU A 854 -17.27 -25.49 -15.46
N TYR A 855 -18.06 -25.38 -16.50
CA TYR A 855 -19.16 -24.44 -16.62
C TYR A 855 -20.54 -25.05 -16.35
N ASP A 856 -20.65 -26.31 -15.92
CA ASP A 856 -21.95 -26.89 -15.56
C ASP A 856 -22.69 -26.06 -14.51
N PRO A 857 -22.04 -25.55 -13.44
CA PRO A 857 -22.70 -24.65 -12.51
C PRO A 857 -23.18 -23.35 -13.15
N LEU A 858 -22.37 -22.73 -14.03
CA LEU A 858 -22.78 -21.51 -14.75
C LEU A 858 -24.00 -21.80 -15.60
N LEU A 859 -23.95 -22.86 -16.41
CA LEU A 859 -25.04 -23.25 -17.28
C LEU A 859 -26.30 -23.50 -16.46
N ALA A 860 -26.21 -24.19 -15.31
CA ALA A 860 -27.33 -24.39 -14.41
C ALA A 860 -27.96 -23.09 -13.87
N THR A 861 -27.20 -21.99 -13.79
CA THR A 861 -27.76 -20.66 -13.45
C THR A 861 -28.41 -19.93 -14.62
N LEU A 862 -28.15 -20.30 -15.87
CA LEU A 862 -28.68 -19.61 -17.06
C LEU A 862 -30.11 -20.07 -17.37
N SER A 863 -31.00 -19.10 -17.57
CA SER A 863 -32.38 -19.34 -18.03
C SER A 863 -32.42 -19.88 -19.46
N ALA A 864 -33.54 -20.46 -19.89
CA ALA A 864 -33.73 -20.88 -21.28
C ALA A 864 -33.52 -19.71 -22.27
N LYS A 865 -33.91 -18.50 -21.87
CA LYS A 865 -33.72 -17.26 -22.62
C LYS A 865 -32.25 -16.84 -22.67
N ASP A 866 -31.52 -16.96 -21.56
CA ASP A 866 -30.09 -16.66 -21.49
C ASP A 866 -29.27 -17.59 -22.41
N ARG A 867 -29.71 -18.85 -22.56
CA ARG A 867 -29.01 -19.89 -23.34
C ARG A 867 -29.30 -19.86 -24.84
N GLN A 868 -30.24 -19.04 -25.30
CA GLN A 868 -30.77 -19.10 -26.67
C GLN A 868 -29.68 -19.09 -27.76
N ASP A 869 -28.61 -18.34 -27.51
CA ASP A 869 -27.49 -18.16 -28.44
C ASP A 869 -26.13 -18.49 -27.83
N VAL A 870 -26.17 -19.29 -26.76
CA VAL A 870 -24.99 -19.87 -26.12
C VAL A 870 -24.84 -21.29 -26.64
N HIS A 871 -23.73 -21.55 -27.31
CA HIS A 871 -23.33 -22.87 -27.79
C HIS A 871 -22.33 -23.46 -26.81
N VAL A 872 -22.53 -24.70 -26.41
CA VAL A 872 -21.64 -25.39 -25.46
C VAL A 872 -20.95 -26.54 -26.21
N VAL A 873 -19.64 -26.60 -26.09
CA VAL A 873 -18.76 -27.64 -26.65
C VAL A 873 -17.81 -28.11 -25.56
N THR A 874 -17.17 -29.27 -25.71
CA THR A 874 -16.25 -29.80 -24.67
C THR A 874 -14.79 -29.67 -25.06
N THR A 875 -14.49 -29.39 -26.33
CA THR A 875 -13.11 -29.27 -26.83
C THR A 875 -12.87 -27.97 -27.62
N PRO A 876 -11.62 -27.49 -27.68
CA PRO A 876 -11.26 -26.33 -28.50
C PRO A 876 -11.37 -26.60 -30.01
N GLN A 877 -11.20 -27.85 -30.47
CA GLN A 877 -11.41 -28.23 -31.86
C GLN A 877 -12.87 -28.01 -32.27
N GLU A 878 -13.82 -28.51 -31.48
CA GLU A 878 -15.26 -28.32 -31.72
C GLU A 878 -15.64 -26.83 -31.72
N ALA A 879 -15.07 -26.04 -30.80
CA ALA A 879 -15.27 -24.60 -30.76
C ALA A 879 -14.82 -23.94 -32.07
N MET A 880 -13.65 -24.33 -32.58
CA MET A 880 -13.08 -23.80 -33.80
C MET A 880 -13.87 -24.24 -35.05
N ASP A 881 -14.27 -25.50 -35.13
CA ASP A 881 -15.08 -26.04 -36.22
C ASP A 881 -16.44 -25.32 -36.31
N LEU A 882 -17.05 -25.04 -35.16
CA LEU A 882 -18.29 -24.29 -35.08
C LEU A 882 -18.09 -22.82 -35.52
N ALA A 883 -17.01 -22.16 -35.08
CA ALA A 883 -16.68 -20.81 -35.52
C ALA A 883 -16.45 -20.74 -37.04
N LEU A 884 -15.75 -21.72 -37.63
CA LEU A 884 -15.56 -21.83 -39.08
C LEU A 884 -16.86 -22.12 -39.83
N THR A 885 -17.77 -22.86 -39.22
CA THR A 885 -19.11 -23.08 -39.76
C THR A 885 -19.89 -21.77 -39.83
N PHE A 886 -19.85 -20.96 -38.77
CA PHE A 886 -20.46 -19.62 -38.76
C PHE A 886 -19.82 -18.68 -39.78
N ARG A 887 -18.50 -18.74 -39.97
CA ARG A 887 -17.81 -17.99 -41.04
C ARG A 887 -18.35 -18.34 -42.43
N LYS A 888 -18.55 -19.63 -42.71
CA LYS A 888 -18.97 -20.13 -44.04
C LYS A 888 -20.45 -19.87 -44.32
N GLN A 889 -21.30 -20.07 -43.33
CA GLN A 889 -22.76 -20.10 -43.52
C GLN A 889 -23.44 -18.80 -43.07
N GLY A 890 -22.72 -17.93 -42.35
CA GLY A 890 -23.30 -16.86 -41.56
C GLY A 890 -23.98 -17.41 -40.30
N TYR A 891 -23.96 -16.63 -39.23
CA TYR A 891 -24.75 -16.95 -38.04
C TYR A 891 -26.17 -16.40 -38.17
N LYS A 892 -27.17 -17.24 -37.88
CA LYS A 892 -28.57 -16.84 -37.79
C LYS A 892 -29.03 -17.02 -36.34
N PRO A 893 -29.36 -15.94 -35.61
CA PRO A 893 -29.87 -16.04 -34.25
C PRO A 893 -31.09 -16.97 -34.19
N ARG A 894 -31.22 -17.76 -33.12
CA ARG A 894 -32.45 -18.54 -32.92
C ARG A 894 -33.60 -17.53 -32.71
N ASN A 895 -34.80 -17.80 -33.22
CA ASN A 895 -35.94 -16.91 -33.00
C ASN A 895 -36.54 -17.19 -31.60
N PRO A 896 -36.64 -16.20 -30.68
CA PRO A 896 -37.14 -16.43 -29.32
C PRO A 896 -38.58 -16.97 -29.31
N ALA A 897 -39.38 -16.58 -30.31
CA ALA A 897 -40.79 -16.95 -30.43
C ALA A 897 -41.02 -18.35 -31.04
N ALA A 898 -39.96 -19.02 -31.51
CA ALA A 898 -40.07 -20.32 -32.17
C ALA A 898 -39.66 -21.50 -31.28
N ALA A 899 -39.30 -21.26 -30.01
CA ALA A 899 -39.09 -22.36 -29.06
C ALA A 899 -40.44 -23.08 -28.86
N PRO A 900 -40.57 -24.36 -29.24
CA PRO A 900 -41.83 -25.06 -29.14
C PRO A 900 -42.21 -25.15 -27.66
N GLY A 901 -43.28 -24.45 -27.28
CA GLY A 901 -43.96 -24.68 -26.01
C GLY A 901 -44.59 -26.06 -26.05
N GLY A 902 -43.90 -27.06 -25.51
CA GLY A 902 -44.47 -28.41 -25.37
C GLY A 902 -43.42 -29.52 -25.32
N ALA A 903 -43.34 -30.16 -24.15
CA ALA A 903 -42.86 -31.52 -23.91
C ALA A 903 -41.38 -31.87 -24.25
N GLY A 904 -40.54 -31.87 -23.21
CA GLY A 904 -39.94 -33.12 -22.70
C GLY A 904 -38.94 -33.94 -23.52
N GLU A 905 -38.71 -33.69 -24.81
CA GLU A 905 -37.85 -34.57 -25.62
C GLU A 905 -36.84 -33.77 -26.44
N GLY A 906 -35.54 -33.90 -26.12
CA GLY A 906 -34.48 -33.46 -27.04
C GLY A 906 -33.16 -32.99 -26.44
N LEU A 907 -33.00 -32.90 -25.12
CA LEU A 907 -31.68 -32.68 -24.50
C LEU A 907 -31.15 -33.98 -23.88
N ARG A 908 -30.90 -34.97 -24.75
CA ARG A 908 -29.76 -35.89 -24.55
C ARG A 908 -28.55 -35.25 -25.23
N LEU A 909 -27.96 -34.27 -24.56
CA LEU A 909 -26.53 -34.01 -24.71
C LEU A 909 -25.85 -35.02 -23.78
N ALA A 910 -24.90 -35.77 -24.33
CA ALA A 910 -24.21 -36.84 -23.63
C ALA A 910 -23.58 -36.32 -22.33
N LEU A 911 -24.16 -36.77 -21.22
CA LEU A 911 -23.56 -37.05 -19.93
C LEU A 911 -24.04 -38.45 -19.57
#